data_AF-A0A011QVU5-F1
#
_entry.id   AF-A0A011QVU5-F1
#
_cell.length_a   1.000
_cell.length_b   1.000
_cell.length_c   1.000
_cell.angle_alpha   90.00
_cell.angle_beta   90.00
_cell.angle_gamma   90.00
#
_symmetry.space_group_name_H-M   'P 1'
#
loop_
_entity.id
_entity.type
_entity.pdbx_description
1 polymer ?
#
loop_
_entity_poly.entity_id
_entity_poly.type
_entity_poly.pdbx_seq_one_letter_code
_entity_poly.pdbx_strand_id
1 'polypeptide(L)'
;MTARKVTKTVRPDPGVSRQSDADADEQAAEAAVPVVGIGASAGGLAAFEAFFSAMPAATDPGMAFVLVQHLAPDHKSILADLIRRYTRMQVFEVEDGMPVLANCAYIIPPNRQMAFLNGRLELLEPSEPRGQRLPIDFFFRSLAHDQRERAIGIVLSGTGSDGTQGVRAIKGEGGMVMVQSPESTEFDGMPRSAIATGLVDWELPPAEMAAQLIAYTTHAFRRTPGLTANPAPKIESALKKIFILLRAQTGHDFSQYKPSAIHRRILRRMSMHQIEALDGYVKYLQQTPPEVDALFRDLLIGVTAFFRDPEAFAALEEQIIPRLFADKPGGGVIRVWSTGCSTGEEAYSLAILLQEHMESLQQRFTLQVFATDIDSGAIATARAGLFPPGIASDVSPQRLARFFTAEPDSGAYRVHKGIRDLLVFSEHDLIKDPPFSRLDLISCRNLLIYLGADLQKQLAATFHYALKPGGMLFLGTSESLGSSADLFAAVDRKAKLYQRKDDLAGGQGRQSPRRYRPSLMTLHAGEANPAPGIKPSLRELTEQALLQQIAPAAALVNAEGDILYLHGRSGAYLEPTPGEAGINNIIQMARPGLQFELSAALHKAGFRKETVHARELRVRTNGHFTRVNLSIHPLLTGLAASPGSPLFLVILAEAPALAPESTPPAAPLLDAKTSEVDTDAQLSALREEMRAKDEYLQSTREELETANEELKSAIEEMQSVNEELQSTNEELETSKEELQSVNEEVATVNTELQSKVEDLSRANNDMNNLLAGTGIATIFIDHQLHILRFTPTTSQIINLIPSDVGRPVGHLVSNLVGYDRLVEDAKGVLDTLTPLETQVQSSAGLWYVMRIRPYRTLDNVIAGAVITFMDITEMKRVEALLESRASLFRLGVVVRDAFDAVTVQGLDGRILAWNPGAERIYGWSEDEALLMNTRDRIPRGLQDEAPAMALQLGRAEALTPRLTRRLTKIGAAVQVWLTASALISESGHRYAIATTERLQQGTTNEPMAAPPHVQPG
;
A
#
# COMPACT_ATOMS: atom_id res chain seq x y z
N MET A 1 24.11 -70.18 -15.09
CA MET A 1 24.32 -70.14 -13.63
C MET A 1 24.19 -68.67 -13.22
N THR A 2 23.32 -68.25 -12.29
CA THR A 2 22.35 -68.96 -11.42
C THR A 2 21.14 -68.03 -11.18
N ALA A 3 19.94 -68.55 -10.85
CA ALA A 3 18.71 -67.75 -10.92
C ALA A 3 17.74 -67.86 -9.72
N ARG A 4 17.19 -66.69 -9.32
CA ARG A 4 15.87 -66.38 -8.70
C ARG A 4 15.29 -67.23 -7.54
N LYS A 5 15.06 -66.53 -6.41
CA LYS A 5 13.86 -66.58 -5.52
C LYS A 5 13.57 -67.95 -4.84
N VAL A 6 12.67 -68.13 -3.85
CA VAL A 6 11.43 -67.44 -3.42
C VAL A 6 11.30 -67.43 -1.87
N THR A 7 10.55 -66.45 -1.33
CA THR A 7 10.16 -66.29 0.09
C THR A 7 9.25 -67.40 0.63
N LYS A 8 9.15 -67.53 1.96
CA LYS A 8 8.10 -68.35 2.61
C LYS A 8 7.56 -67.66 3.86
N THR A 9 6.22 -67.57 3.97
CA THR A 9 5.49 -66.94 5.09
C THR A 9 5.01 -67.97 6.12
N VAL A 10 4.84 -67.52 7.37
CA VAL A 10 4.16 -68.24 8.46
C VAL A 10 3.21 -67.25 9.16
N ARG A 11 2.06 -67.74 9.64
CA ARG A 11 1.08 -66.99 10.47
C ARG A 11 0.97 -67.63 11.87
N PRO A 12 0.60 -66.86 12.90
CA PRO A 12 -0.15 -67.33 14.06
C PRO A 12 -1.62 -66.84 14.04
N ASP A 13 -2.42 -67.30 15.01
CA ASP A 13 -3.88 -67.20 15.05
C ASP A 13 -4.48 -65.89 15.63
N PRO A 14 -5.76 -65.58 15.33
CA PRO A 14 -6.50 -64.48 15.93
C PRO A 14 -7.36 -64.90 17.14
N GLY A 15 -7.30 -64.15 18.24
CA GLY A 15 -8.43 -64.03 19.17
C GLY A 15 -8.19 -64.28 20.66
N VAL A 16 -7.63 -63.29 21.36
CA VAL A 16 -7.91 -63.03 22.79
C VAL A 16 -8.11 -61.52 22.97
N SER A 17 -9.12 -61.15 23.77
CA SER A 17 -9.51 -59.79 24.23
C SER A 17 -8.79 -58.55 23.68
N ARG A 18 -9.43 -57.83 22.74
CA ARG A 18 -9.23 -56.38 22.58
C ARG A 18 -10.20 -55.64 23.51
N GLN A 19 -9.80 -55.38 24.76
CA GLN A 19 -10.62 -54.56 25.67
C GLN A 19 -9.85 -53.92 26.84
N SER A 20 -8.54 -54.14 26.97
CA SER A 20 -7.66 -53.49 27.96
C SER A 20 -7.02 -52.19 27.45
N ASP A 21 -6.79 -52.09 26.14
CA ASP A 21 -5.84 -51.12 25.59
C ASP A 21 -6.50 -49.75 25.31
N ALA A 22 -7.83 -49.73 25.12
CA ALA A 22 -8.59 -48.50 24.86
C ALA A 22 -8.64 -47.57 26.09
N ASP A 23 -8.84 -48.14 27.30
CA ASP A 23 -8.87 -47.39 28.56
C ASP A 23 -7.46 -46.87 28.96
N ALA A 24 -6.40 -47.41 28.35
CA ALA A 24 -5.02 -46.96 28.53
C ALA A 24 -4.69 -45.76 27.61
N ASP A 25 -5.07 -45.83 26.33
CA ASP A 25 -4.87 -44.71 25.38
C ASP A 25 -5.67 -43.45 25.78
N GLU A 26 -6.86 -43.58 26.38
CA GLU A 26 -7.61 -42.40 26.90
C GLU A 26 -6.98 -41.76 28.14
N GLN A 27 -6.08 -42.46 28.87
CA GLN A 27 -5.38 -41.91 30.03
C GLN A 27 -3.98 -41.35 29.69
N ALA A 28 -3.44 -41.68 28.52
CA ALA A 28 -2.12 -41.23 28.04
C ALA A 28 -2.12 -39.82 27.40
N ALA A 29 -3.18 -39.03 27.59
CA ALA A 29 -3.24 -37.63 27.17
C ALA A 29 -2.39 -36.71 28.09
N GLU A 30 -1.06 -36.90 28.06
CA GLU A 30 -0.10 -36.07 28.79
C GLU A 30 -0.31 -34.57 28.53
N ALA A 31 -0.11 -33.76 29.57
CA ALA A 31 -0.32 -32.32 29.50
C ALA A 31 0.82 -31.63 28.71
N ALA A 32 0.71 -31.65 27.37
CA ALA A 32 1.77 -31.18 26.47
C ALA A 32 2.33 -29.80 26.86
N VAL A 33 3.63 -29.79 27.13
CA VAL A 33 4.38 -28.73 27.84
C VAL A 33 4.51 -27.48 26.98
N PRO A 34 4.31 -26.26 27.51
CA PRO A 34 4.63 -25.02 26.80
C PRO A 34 6.13 -24.88 26.56
N VAL A 35 6.52 -24.52 25.34
CA VAL A 35 7.93 -24.47 24.93
C VAL A 35 8.35 -23.05 24.59
N VAL A 36 9.40 -22.59 25.27
CA VAL A 36 9.97 -21.25 25.21
C VAL A 36 11.25 -21.29 24.39
N GLY A 37 11.17 -20.89 23.12
CA GLY A 37 12.34 -20.61 22.30
C GLY A 37 12.95 -19.27 22.66
N ILE A 38 14.23 -19.24 23.05
CA ILE A 38 14.96 -18.00 23.35
C ILE A 38 16.07 -17.84 22.32
N GLY A 39 15.97 -16.79 21.50
CA GLY A 39 16.94 -16.43 20.47
C GLY A 39 17.84 -15.29 20.92
N ALA A 40 19.16 -15.44 20.74
CA ALA A 40 20.14 -14.38 21.04
C ALA A 40 21.37 -14.44 20.12
N SER A 41 22.12 -13.35 20.03
CA SER A 41 23.36 -13.28 19.24
C SER A 41 24.45 -12.56 20.05
N ALA A 42 25.06 -11.49 19.51
CA ALA A 42 26.00 -10.63 20.22
C ALA A 42 25.39 -10.03 21.50
N GLY A 43 26.14 -10.09 22.61
CA GLY A 43 25.66 -9.70 23.96
C GLY A 43 24.61 -10.61 24.59
N GLY A 44 24.15 -11.65 23.90
CA GLY A 44 23.12 -12.56 24.39
C GLY A 44 23.45 -13.27 25.72
N LEU A 45 24.74 -13.43 26.05
CA LEU A 45 25.20 -14.13 27.25
C LEU A 45 24.69 -13.46 28.54
N ALA A 46 24.85 -12.13 28.65
CA ALA A 46 24.41 -11.37 29.82
C ALA A 46 22.88 -11.35 29.94
N ALA A 47 22.17 -11.32 28.81
CA ALA A 47 20.72 -11.40 28.78
C ALA A 47 20.20 -12.78 29.25
N PHE A 48 20.86 -13.88 28.85
CA PHE A 48 20.57 -15.21 29.39
C PHE A 48 20.86 -15.30 30.90
N GLU A 49 22.01 -14.78 31.36
CA GLU A 49 22.36 -14.76 32.80
C GLU A 49 21.30 -14.04 33.63
N ALA A 50 20.90 -12.83 33.22
CA ALA A 50 19.85 -12.06 33.88
C ALA A 50 18.49 -12.76 33.86
N PHE A 51 18.10 -13.36 32.73
CA PHE A 51 16.83 -14.09 32.60
C PHE A 51 16.77 -15.31 33.53
N PHE A 52 17.78 -16.20 33.50
CA PHE A 52 17.76 -17.42 34.31
C PHE A 52 17.97 -17.13 35.80
N SER A 53 18.74 -16.10 36.16
CA SER A 53 18.90 -15.66 37.56
C SER A 53 17.60 -15.14 38.18
N ALA A 54 16.68 -14.63 37.37
CA ALA A 54 15.36 -14.15 37.82
C ALA A 54 14.30 -15.26 37.92
N MET A 55 14.60 -16.50 37.49
CA MET A 55 13.66 -17.61 37.58
C MET A 55 13.44 -18.05 39.05
N PRO A 56 12.20 -18.26 39.52
CA PRO A 56 11.93 -18.57 40.92
C PRO A 56 12.59 -19.87 41.41
N ALA A 57 13.60 -19.75 42.27
CA ALA A 57 14.34 -20.90 42.81
C ALA A 57 13.49 -21.89 43.65
N ALA A 58 12.26 -21.51 44.01
CA ALA A 58 11.37 -22.26 44.91
C ALA A 58 10.17 -22.91 44.21
N THR A 59 10.01 -22.79 42.89
CA THR A 59 8.86 -23.36 42.16
C THR A 59 9.24 -23.70 40.73
N ASP A 60 8.96 -24.93 40.31
CA ASP A 60 9.18 -25.38 38.94
C ASP A 60 8.30 -24.61 37.95
N PRO A 61 8.84 -24.11 36.82
CA PRO A 61 8.10 -23.25 35.90
C PRO A 61 7.03 -23.97 35.06
N GLY A 62 7.07 -25.31 34.96
CA GLY A 62 6.14 -26.10 34.14
C GLY A 62 6.32 -25.91 32.63
N MET A 63 7.47 -25.39 32.21
CA MET A 63 7.82 -25.01 30.83
C MET A 63 9.15 -25.65 30.42
N ALA A 64 9.35 -25.82 29.11
CA ALA A 64 10.65 -26.20 28.55
C ALA A 64 11.31 -24.99 27.88
N PHE A 65 12.63 -24.85 28.02
CA PHE A 65 13.39 -23.72 27.45
C PHE A 65 14.34 -24.23 26.37
N VAL A 66 14.35 -23.60 25.20
CA VAL A 66 15.22 -23.97 24.08
C VAL A 66 16.00 -22.75 23.62
N LEU A 67 17.30 -22.73 23.91
CA LEU A 67 18.21 -21.63 23.65
C LEU A 67 18.85 -21.80 22.27
N VAL A 68 18.63 -20.82 21.39
CA VAL A 68 19.23 -20.73 20.06
C VAL A 68 20.16 -19.53 20.03
N GLN A 69 21.46 -19.79 19.90
CA GLN A 69 22.47 -18.74 19.74
C GLN A 69 23.27 -18.97 18.45
N HIS A 70 23.56 -17.89 17.72
CA HIS A 70 24.43 -17.94 16.54
C HIS A 70 25.91 -18.11 16.96
N LEU A 71 26.27 -19.33 17.39
CA LEU A 71 27.60 -19.69 17.89
C LEU A 71 28.67 -19.77 16.79
N ALA A 72 29.86 -19.25 17.09
CA ALA A 72 31.05 -19.50 16.28
C ALA A 72 31.52 -20.97 16.44
N PRO A 73 32.02 -21.64 15.40
CA PRO A 73 32.28 -23.09 15.43
C PRO A 73 33.44 -23.49 16.37
N ASP A 74 34.37 -22.57 16.59
CA ASP A 74 35.66 -22.85 17.23
C ASP A 74 35.61 -22.66 18.76
N HIS A 75 34.48 -22.20 19.30
CA HIS A 75 34.21 -22.16 20.72
C HIS A 75 33.49 -23.44 21.18
N LYS A 76 34.04 -24.11 22.20
CA LYS A 76 33.26 -25.06 23.01
C LYS A 76 32.07 -24.35 23.64
N SER A 77 30.94 -25.05 23.81
CA SER A 77 29.70 -24.47 24.35
C SER A 77 29.79 -24.16 25.85
N ILE A 78 30.48 -23.07 26.19
CA ILE A 78 30.55 -22.51 27.55
C ILE A 78 29.15 -22.16 28.06
N LEU A 79 28.20 -21.87 27.16
CA LEU A 79 26.81 -21.58 27.49
C LEU A 79 26.17 -22.69 28.34
N ALA A 80 26.40 -23.97 28.05
CA ALA A 80 25.84 -25.07 28.85
C ALA A 80 26.34 -25.05 30.30
N ASP A 81 27.65 -24.89 30.51
CA ASP A 81 28.27 -24.82 31.85
C ASP A 81 28.14 -23.45 32.53
N LEU A 82 27.63 -22.44 31.82
CA LEU A 82 27.24 -21.14 32.36
C LEU A 82 25.79 -21.20 32.88
N ILE A 83 24.82 -21.61 32.04
CA ILE A 83 23.41 -21.69 32.42
C ILE A 83 23.20 -22.62 33.63
N ARG A 84 23.96 -23.72 33.72
CA ARG A 84 24.02 -24.64 34.89
C ARG A 84 24.35 -23.97 36.24
N ARG A 85 24.86 -22.74 36.25
CA ARG A 85 25.16 -21.98 37.48
C ARG A 85 23.99 -21.12 37.95
N TYR A 86 23.14 -20.70 37.01
CA TYR A 86 22.06 -19.73 37.23
C TYR A 86 20.67 -20.37 37.25
N THR A 87 20.52 -21.64 36.86
CA THR A 87 19.26 -22.38 37.00
C THR A 87 19.41 -23.71 37.76
N ARG A 88 18.31 -24.14 38.39
CA ARG A 88 18.16 -25.48 38.97
C ARG A 88 17.60 -26.51 37.98
N MET A 89 17.14 -26.06 36.81
CA MET A 89 16.63 -26.90 35.72
C MET A 89 17.75 -27.78 35.14
N GLN A 90 17.39 -28.93 34.58
CA GLN A 90 18.36 -29.79 33.90
C GLN A 90 18.77 -29.15 32.56
N VAL A 91 20.07 -28.99 32.33
CA VAL A 91 20.62 -28.32 31.14
C VAL A 91 21.31 -29.31 30.22
N PHE A 92 20.76 -29.47 29.02
CA PHE A 92 21.21 -30.38 27.97
C PHE A 92 21.79 -29.61 26.78
N GLU A 93 22.89 -30.11 26.21
CA GLU A 93 23.22 -29.84 24.80
C GLU A 93 22.38 -30.79 23.96
N VAL A 94 21.78 -30.30 22.87
CA VAL A 94 20.77 -31.05 22.11
C VAL A 94 21.41 -32.18 21.30
N GLU A 95 20.83 -33.37 21.42
CA GLU A 95 21.09 -34.52 20.54
C GLU A 95 19.96 -34.65 19.49
N ASP A 96 20.21 -35.43 18.43
CA ASP A 96 19.26 -35.58 17.32
C ASP A 96 18.02 -36.41 17.73
N GLY A 97 16.83 -35.93 17.37
CA GLY A 97 15.54 -36.50 17.76
C GLY A 97 15.21 -36.38 19.26
N MET A 98 15.89 -35.50 20.03
CA MET A 98 15.76 -35.43 21.49
C MET A 98 14.36 -34.96 21.94
N PRO A 99 13.67 -35.68 22.84
CA PRO A 99 12.34 -35.29 23.32
C PRO A 99 12.43 -34.13 24.32
N VAL A 100 11.45 -33.22 24.25
CA VAL A 100 11.39 -32.01 25.08
C VAL A 100 10.52 -32.22 26.31
N LEU A 101 11.09 -31.95 27.49
CA LEU A 101 10.50 -32.18 28.80
C LEU A 101 10.36 -30.87 29.59
N ALA A 102 9.38 -30.80 30.50
CA ALA A 102 9.20 -29.66 31.39
C ALA A 102 10.36 -29.51 32.38
N ASN A 103 10.65 -28.26 32.77
CA ASN A 103 11.69 -27.89 33.73
C ASN A 103 13.11 -28.25 33.26
N CYS A 104 13.30 -28.29 31.94
CA CYS A 104 14.58 -28.52 31.27
C CYS A 104 14.94 -27.35 30.36
N ALA A 105 16.25 -27.10 30.23
CA ALA A 105 16.83 -26.15 29.28
C ALA A 105 17.67 -26.91 28.25
N TYR A 106 17.45 -26.62 26.98
CA TYR A 106 18.06 -27.27 25.82
C TYR A 106 18.87 -26.25 25.04
N ILE A 107 20.11 -26.56 24.68
CA ILE A 107 21.03 -25.65 23.99
C ILE A 107 21.45 -26.23 22.65
N ILE A 108 21.29 -25.46 21.58
CA ILE A 108 21.70 -25.88 20.24
C ILE A 108 23.22 -26.14 20.16
N PRO A 109 23.69 -27.30 19.66
CA PRO A 109 25.11 -27.56 19.46
C PRO A 109 25.70 -26.70 18.33
N PRO A 110 27.00 -26.39 18.38
CA PRO A 110 27.64 -25.48 17.42
C PRO A 110 27.58 -25.99 15.97
N ASN A 111 27.39 -25.06 15.02
CA ASN A 111 27.34 -25.32 13.57
C ASN A 111 26.23 -26.31 13.10
N ARG A 112 25.17 -26.52 13.87
CA ARG A 112 23.91 -27.17 13.44
C ARG A 112 22.79 -26.15 13.17
N GLN A 113 21.78 -26.57 12.43
CA GLN A 113 20.42 -26.01 12.49
C GLN A 113 19.55 -26.94 13.34
N MET A 114 18.45 -26.43 13.89
CA MET A 114 17.57 -27.20 14.79
C MET A 114 16.11 -26.90 14.47
N ALA A 115 15.31 -27.93 14.27
CA ALA A 115 13.87 -27.85 14.08
C ALA A 115 13.12 -28.45 15.29
N PHE A 116 11.92 -27.95 15.56
CA PHE A 116 10.97 -28.56 16.48
C PHE A 116 9.92 -29.35 15.69
N LEU A 117 9.72 -30.63 16.01
CA LEU A 117 8.78 -31.50 15.31
C LEU A 117 8.24 -32.62 16.21
N ASN A 118 6.91 -32.75 16.33
CA ASN A 118 6.23 -33.76 17.15
C ASN A 118 6.75 -33.85 18.60
N GLY A 119 7.03 -32.71 19.24
CA GLY A 119 7.61 -32.67 20.60
C GLY A 119 9.11 -32.98 20.71
N ARG A 120 9.83 -33.06 19.59
CA ARG A 120 11.28 -33.37 19.52
C ARG A 120 12.08 -32.25 18.89
N LEU A 121 13.38 -32.23 19.21
CA LEU A 121 14.39 -31.39 18.58
C LEU A 121 15.17 -32.23 17.57
N GLU A 122 15.06 -31.87 16.29
CA GLU A 122 15.70 -32.56 15.16
C GLU A 122 16.88 -31.69 14.67
N LEU A 123 18.06 -32.28 14.45
CA LEU A 123 19.29 -31.56 14.12
C LEU A 123 19.66 -31.70 12.64
N LEU A 124 19.87 -30.55 12.00
CA LEU A 124 20.10 -30.45 10.57
C LEU A 124 21.50 -29.89 10.26
N GLU A 125 22.05 -30.29 9.12
CA GLU A 125 23.28 -29.70 8.58
C GLU A 125 22.92 -28.41 7.83
N PRO A 126 23.51 -27.25 8.19
CA PRO A 126 23.13 -25.99 7.58
C PRO A 126 23.52 -25.95 6.10
N SER A 127 22.52 -25.83 5.22
CA SER A 127 22.67 -25.73 3.77
C SER A 127 23.34 -24.43 3.32
N GLU A 128 23.27 -23.38 4.13
CA GLU A 128 23.66 -22.01 3.77
C GLU A 128 25.11 -21.66 4.16
N PRO A 129 25.76 -20.74 3.43
CA PRO A 129 27.03 -20.14 3.82
C PRO A 129 26.99 -19.47 5.19
N ARG A 130 28.13 -19.44 5.90
CA ARG A 130 28.26 -18.69 7.15
C ARG A 130 28.05 -17.19 6.88
N GLY A 131 27.22 -16.54 7.68
CA GLY A 131 26.82 -15.12 7.51
C GLY A 131 25.46 -14.90 6.84
N GLN A 132 24.84 -15.92 6.25
CA GLN A 132 23.46 -15.85 5.72
C GLN A 132 22.44 -16.63 6.56
N ARG A 133 22.92 -17.46 7.51
CA ARG A 133 22.12 -18.36 8.34
C ARG A 133 21.27 -17.58 9.35
N LEU A 134 19.97 -17.89 9.38
CA LEU A 134 19.01 -17.37 10.36
C LEU A 134 18.48 -18.52 11.27
N PRO A 135 19.31 -19.05 12.19
CA PRO A 135 18.94 -20.20 13.02
C PRO A 135 17.76 -19.92 13.97
N ILE A 136 17.58 -18.68 14.46
CA ILE A 136 16.46 -18.34 15.36
C ILE A 136 15.15 -18.31 14.56
N ASP A 137 15.12 -17.66 13.40
CA ASP A 137 13.96 -17.67 12.50
C ASP A 137 13.58 -19.09 12.08
N PHE A 138 14.57 -19.92 11.74
CA PHE A 138 14.34 -21.31 11.37
C PHE A 138 13.70 -22.12 12.51
N PHE A 139 14.28 -22.04 13.72
CA PHE A 139 13.72 -22.75 14.88
C PHE A 139 12.32 -22.23 15.23
N PHE A 140 12.13 -20.91 15.34
CA PHE A 140 10.84 -20.30 15.69
C PHE A 140 9.74 -20.61 14.65
N ARG A 141 10.06 -20.65 13.35
CA ARG A 141 9.13 -21.08 12.28
C ARG A 141 8.63 -22.52 12.52
N SER A 142 9.52 -23.45 12.90
CA SER A 142 9.15 -24.85 13.21
C SER A 142 8.37 -24.98 14.54
N LEU A 143 8.83 -24.30 15.59
CA LEU A 143 8.19 -24.25 16.91
C LEU A 143 6.75 -23.74 16.83
N ALA A 144 6.51 -22.68 16.04
CA ALA A 144 5.17 -22.13 15.81
C ALA A 144 4.23 -23.17 15.20
N HIS A 145 4.69 -23.90 14.18
CA HIS A 145 3.86 -24.86 13.44
C HIS A 145 3.40 -26.05 14.30
N ASP A 146 4.31 -26.55 15.14
CA ASP A 146 4.08 -27.70 16.03
C ASP A 146 3.29 -27.31 17.29
N GLN A 147 3.75 -26.29 18.04
CA GLN A 147 3.21 -25.96 19.37
C GLN A 147 2.08 -24.90 19.34
N ARG A 148 1.91 -24.18 18.23
CA ARG A 148 0.83 -23.20 17.98
C ARG A 148 0.66 -22.18 19.12
N GLU A 149 -0.50 -22.13 19.78
CA GLU A 149 -0.72 -21.22 20.92
C GLU A 149 0.16 -21.50 22.16
N ARG A 150 0.90 -22.62 22.19
CA ARG A 150 1.89 -22.97 23.22
C ARG A 150 3.33 -22.62 22.84
N ALA A 151 3.57 -22.18 21.61
CA ALA A 151 4.86 -21.64 21.20
C ALA A 151 5.08 -20.29 21.89
N ILE A 152 6.25 -20.12 22.51
CA ILE A 152 6.67 -18.86 23.10
C ILE A 152 8.03 -18.50 22.49
N GLY A 153 8.14 -17.30 21.92
CA GLY A 153 9.37 -16.75 21.39
C GLY A 153 9.89 -15.62 22.28
N ILE A 154 11.17 -15.64 22.60
CA ILE A 154 11.86 -14.55 23.29
C ILE A 154 13.06 -14.12 22.45
N VAL A 155 13.13 -12.84 22.05
CA VAL A 155 14.28 -12.27 21.34
C VAL A 155 15.09 -11.39 22.29
N LEU A 156 16.35 -11.76 22.49
CA LEU A 156 17.31 -11.05 23.34
C LEU A 156 18.35 -10.30 22.49
N SER A 157 19.27 -9.60 23.16
CA SER A 157 20.40 -8.86 22.57
C SER A 157 21.06 -9.61 21.39
N GLY A 158 21.29 -8.87 20.30
CA GLY A 158 21.86 -9.41 19.08
C GLY A 158 21.90 -8.45 17.91
N THR A 159 22.77 -8.76 16.94
CA THR A 159 22.94 -7.99 15.69
C THR A 159 22.21 -8.64 14.52
N GLY A 160 21.78 -7.83 13.55
CA GLY A 160 21.00 -8.30 12.39
C GLY A 160 19.50 -8.43 12.70
N SER A 161 18.80 -9.29 11.97
CA SER A 161 17.33 -9.44 12.05
C SER A 161 16.85 -10.86 12.40
N ASP A 162 17.74 -11.77 12.82
CA ASP A 162 17.37 -13.16 13.13
C ASP A 162 16.37 -13.23 14.30
N GLY A 163 15.30 -14.01 14.12
CA GLY A 163 14.13 -14.05 15.01
C GLY A 163 12.95 -13.18 14.56
N THR A 164 13.11 -12.26 13.60
CA THR A 164 12.03 -11.38 13.12
C THR A 164 10.92 -12.14 12.37
N GLN A 165 11.29 -13.07 11.48
CA GLN A 165 10.33 -13.91 10.76
C GLN A 165 9.77 -15.03 11.66
N GLY A 166 10.55 -15.45 12.65
CA GLY A 166 10.14 -16.36 13.72
C GLY A 166 9.05 -15.76 14.61
N VAL A 167 9.23 -14.51 15.04
CA VAL A 167 8.22 -13.71 15.77
C VAL A 167 6.92 -13.62 14.98
N ARG A 168 7.00 -13.31 13.69
CA ARG A 168 5.84 -13.35 12.78
C ARG A 168 5.18 -14.73 12.77
N ALA A 169 5.93 -15.82 12.61
CA ALA A 169 5.38 -17.18 12.60
C ALA A 169 4.67 -17.57 13.91
N ILE A 170 5.31 -17.36 15.06
CA ILE A 170 4.75 -17.66 16.39
C ILE A 170 3.44 -16.90 16.64
N LYS A 171 3.42 -15.59 16.33
CA LYS A 171 2.21 -14.75 16.45
C LYS A 171 1.12 -15.14 15.46
N GLY A 172 1.46 -15.62 14.27
CA GLY A 172 0.52 -16.18 13.29
C GLY A 172 -0.29 -17.34 13.86
N GLU A 173 0.39 -18.37 14.35
CA GLU A 173 -0.27 -19.52 14.95
C GLU A 173 -0.93 -19.18 16.30
N GLY A 174 -0.48 -18.13 16.99
CA GLY A 174 -1.13 -17.56 18.19
C GLY A 174 -0.35 -17.74 19.48
N GLY A 175 0.92 -18.12 19.40
CA GLY A 175 1.84 -18.15 20.53
C GLY A 175 2.15 -16.75 21.09
N MET A 176 3.07 -16.65 22.04
CA MET A 176 3.47 -15.39 22.69
C MET A 176 4.85 -14.93 22.23
N VAL A 177 5.08 -13.61 22.14
CA VAL A 177 6.39 -13.02 21.87
C VAL A 177 6.77 -11.99 22.94
N MET A 178 7.93 -12.16 23.54
CA MET A 178 8.62 -11.16 24.36
C MET A 178 9.91 -10.71 23.68
N VAL A 179 10.28 -9.45 23.85
CA VAL A 179 11.54 -8.89 23.32
C VAL A 179 12.24 -8.08 24.40
N GLN A 180 13.58 -8.14 24.41
CA GLN A 180 14.41 -7.34 25.31
C GLN A 180 14.31 -5.85 24.97
N SER A 181 13.94 -5.01 25.94
CA SER A 181 13.84 -3.55 25.73
C SER A 181 15.20 -2.99 25.27
N PRO A 182 15.27 -2.19 24.19
CA PRO A 182 16.53 -1.76 23.58
C PRO A 182 17.53 -1.12 24.57
N GLU A 183 17.03 -0.37 25.55
CA GLU A 183 17.80 0.31 26.60
C GLU A 183 18.58 -0.66 27.50
N SER A 184 18.16 -1.93 27.53
CA SER A 184 18.77 -3.00 28.32
C SER A 184 19.69 -3.91 27.50
N THR A 185 19.85 -3.65 26.20
CA THR A 185 20.61 -4.50 25.28
C THR A 185 22.05 -4.03 25.11
N GLU A 186 22.97 -4.96 24.85
CA GLU A 186 24.33 -4.63 24.40
C GLU A 186 24.35 -4.38 22.87
N PHE A 187 23.48 -5.10 22.15
CA PHE A 187 23.21 -4.92 20.72
C PHE A 187 21.70 -4.96 20.46
N ASP A 188 21.16 -3.86 19.96
CA ASP A 188 19.71 -3.63 19.85
C ASP A 188 19.09 -4.04 18.50
N GLY A 189 19.91 -4.42 17.51
CA GLY A 189 19.45 -4.68 16.13
C GLY A 189 18.36 -5.76 16.02
N MET A 190 18.60 -6.93 16.61
CA MET A 190 17.61 -8.02 16.64
C MET A 190 16.34 -7.62 17.41
N PRO A 191 16.44 -7.09 18.65
CA PRO A 191 15.31 -6.53 19.37
C PRO A 191 14.50 -5.47 18.60
N ARG A 192 15.13 -4.43 18.04
CA ARG A 192 14.46 -3.40 17.24
C ARG A 192 13.78 -4.00 16.02
N SER A 193 14.43 -4.93 15.32
CA SER A 193 13.86 -5.61 14.15
C SER A 193 12.61 -6.43 14.53
N ALA A 194 12.61 -7.09 15.70
CA ALA A 194 11.45 -7.79 16.22
C ALA A 194 10.32 -6.82 16.67
N ILE A 195 10.65 -5.74 17.39
CA ILE A 195 9.69 -4.70 17.82
C ILE A 195 9.03 -4.01 16.62
N ALA A 196 9.80 -3.71 15.57
CA ALA A 196 9.33 -3.10 14.33
C ALA A 196 8.31 -3.97 13.54
N THR A 197 8.10 -5.23 13.93
CA THR A 197 6.98 -6.02 13.39
C THR A 197 5.61 -5.55 13.88
N GLY A 198 5.54 -4.82 15.00
CA GLY A 198 4.30 -4.47 15.69
C GLY A 198 3.58 -5.65 16.38
N LEU A 199 4.20 -6.85 16.37
CA LEU A 199 3.57 -8.09 16.87
C LEU A 199 4.01 -8.50 18.27
N VAL A 200 5.02 -7.85 18.86
CA VAL A 200 5.53 -8.13 20.21
C VAL A 200 4.43 -7.92 21.26
N ASP A 201 4.31 -8.84 22.24
CA ASP A 201 3.33 -8.72 23.32
C ASP A 201 3.90 -8.00 24.55
N TRP A 202 5.20 -8.17 24.85
CA TRP A 202 5.91 -7.44 25.90
C TRP A 202 7.33 -7.05 25.47
N GLU A 203 7.71 -5.82 25.81
CA GLU A 203 9.05 -5.27 25.72
C GLU A 203 9.55 -5.00 27.15
N LEU A 204 10.57 -5.74 27.60
CA LEU A 204 10.98 -5.80 29.01
C LEU A 204 12.49 -6.03 29.18
N PRO A 205 13.10 -5.62 30.29
CA PRO A 205 14.41 -6.12 30.72
C PRO A 205 14.38 -7.64 30.99
N PRO A 206 15.47 -8.40 30.73
CA PRO A 206 15.44 -9.87 30.85
C PRO A 206 15.10 -10.40 32.25
N ALA A 207 15.42 -9.62 33.29
CA ALA A 207 15.10 -9.96 34.68
C ALA A 207 13.58 -9.88 34.99
N GLU A 208 12.82 -9.07 34.27
CA GLU A 208 11.37 -8.92 34.45
C GLU A 208 10.58 -9.95 33.63
N MET A 209 11.12 -10.36 32.47
CA MET A 209 10.52 -11.38 31.61
C MET A 209 10.22 -12.68 32.35
N ALA A 210 11.10 -13.15 33.24
CA ALA A 210 10.94 -14.41 33.96
C ALA A 210 9.64 -14.44 34.80
N ALA A 211 9.36 -13.36 35.53
CA ALA A 211 8.14 -13.22 36.32
C ALA A 211 6.89 -13.10 35.44
N GLN A 212 6.96 -12.27 34.39
CA GLN A 212 5.83 -12.03 33.48
C GLN A 212 5.47 -13.27 32.65
N LEU A 213 6.48 -14.06 32.22
CA LEU A 213 6.32 -15.33 31.53
C LEU A 213 5.57 -16.34 32.39
N ILE A 214 5.97 -16.49 33.66
CA ILE A 214 5.33 -17.40 34.62
C ILE A 214 3.90 -16.96 34.93
N ALA A 215 3.65 -15.65 35.06
CA ALA A 215 2.29 -15.11 35.21
C ALA A 215 1.42 -15.44 33.99
N TYR A 216 1.91 -15.20 32.77
CA TYR A 216 1.20 -15.53 31.53
C TYR A 216 0.90 -17.03 31.43
N THR A 217 1.89 -17.91 31.58
CA THR A 217 1.67 -19.37 31.41
C THR A 217 0.81 -19.96 32.52
N THR A 218 0.88 -19.41 33.73
CA THR A 218 -0.03 -19.75 34.83
C THR A 218 -1.49 -19.42 34.48
N HIS A 219 -1.77 -18.30 33.82
CA HIS A 219 -3.14 -17.95 33.40
C HIS A 219 -3.58 -18.64 32.10
N ALA A 220 -2.70 -18.73 31.10
CA ALA A 220 -3.01 -19.27 29.79
C ALA A 220 -3.14 -20.81 29.75
N PHE A 221 -2.40 -21.53 30.60
CA PHE A 221 -2.32 -23.00 30.57
C PHE A 221 -2.83 -23.70 31.84
N ARG A 222 -3.29 -22.96 32.86
CA ARG A 222 -4.16 -23.57 33.90
C ARG A 222 -5.41 -24.14 33.23
N ARG A 223 -5.71 -25.41 33.49
CA ARG A 223 -7.03 -26.01 33.21
C ARG A 223 -8.07 -25.38 34.13
N THR A 224 -8.56 -24.18 33.81
CA THR A 224 -9.62 -23.49 34.57
C THR A 224 -10.94 -24.25 34.45
N PRO A 225 -11.46 -24.92 35.51
CA PRO A 225 -12.67 -25.76 35.40
C PRO A 225 -13.98 -24.96 35.28
N GLY A 226 -13.90 -23.65 35.03
CA GLY A 226 -15.01 -22.70 35.00
C GLY A 226 -15.41 -22.21 33.60
N LEU A 227 -14.56 -22.30 32.58
CA LEU A 227 -14.91 -21.86 31.22
C LEU A 227 -15.98 -22.76 30.57
N THR A 228 -16.08 -24.02 30.99
CA THR A 228 -17.18 -24.94 30.66
C THR A 228 -18.42 -24.78 31.57
N ALA A 229 -18.29 -24.07 32.70
CA ALA A 229 -19.38 -23.85 33.66
C ALA A 229 -20.24 -22.62 33.35
N ASN A 230 -19.77 -21.72 32.47
CA ASN A 230 -20.58 -20.62 31.96
C ASN A 230 -21.51 -21.15 30.85
N PRO A 231 -22.85 -21.03 30.96
CA PRO A 231 -23.77 -21.51 29.93
C PRO A 231 -23.53 -20.77 28.61
N ALA A 232 -23.46 -21.51 27.51
CA ALA A 232 -23.18 -21.01 26.16
C ALA A 232 -23.82 -19.64 25.78
N PRO A 233 -25.13 -19.36 26.05
CA PRO A 233 -25.72 -18.04 25.75
C PRO A 233 -25.05 -16.85 26.47
N LYS A 234 -24.39 -17.03 27.62
CA LYS A 234 -23.60 -15.96 28.25
C LYS A 234 -22.32 -15.66 27.48
N ILE A 235 -21.62 -16.70 27.02
CA ILE A 235 -20.39 -16.57 26.20
C ILE A 235 -20.74 -15.85 24.90
N GLU A 236 -21.82 -16.28 24.23
CA GLU A 236 -22.32 -15.64 23.01
C GLU A 236 -22.75 -14.19 23.24
N SER A 237 -23.39 -13.89 24.38
CA SER A 237 -23.74 -12.51 24.77
C SER A 237 -22.50 -11.64 25.02
N ALA A 238 -21.48 -12.16 25.70
CA ALA A 238 -20.24 -11.42 25.94
C ALA A 238 -19.46 -11.14 24.64
N LEU A 239 -19.33 -12.14 23.76
CA LEU A 239 -18.71 -11.96 22.44
C LEU A 239 -19.44 -10.89 21.60
N LYS A 240 -20.79 -10.87 21.62
CA LYS A 240 -21.57 -9.81 20.96
C LYS A 240 -21.29 -8.42 21.53
N LYS A 241 -21.07 -8.26 22.85
CA LYS A 241 -20.64 -6.99 23.44
C LYS A 241 -19.24 -6.59 22.93
N ILE A 242 -18.29 -7.53 22.87
CA ILE A 242 -16.92 -7.28 22.37
C ILE A 242 -16.96 -6.81 20.90
N PHE A 243 -17.76 -7.45 20.04
CA PHE A 243 -17.93 -7.03 18.65
C PHE A 243 -18.57 -5.65 18.51
N ILE A 244 -19.50 -5.27 19.40
CA ILE A 244 -20.08 -3.93 19.43
C ILE A 244 -19.01 -2.88 19.83
N LEU A 245 -18.16 -3.18 20.81
CA LEU A 245 -17.08 -2.29 21.24
C LEU A 245 -16.02 -2.10 20.15
N LEU A 246 -15.52 -3.19 19.55
CA LEU A 246 -14.61 -3.15 18.40
C LEU A 246 -15.20 -2.31 17.26
N ARG A 247 -16.43 -2.61 16.84
CA ARG A 247 -17.09 -1.89 15.76
C ARG A 247 -17.36 -0.41 16.06
N ALA A 248 -17.61 -0.05 17.33
CA ALA A 248 -17.82 1.33 17.73
C ALA A 248 -16.54 2.17 17.69
N GLN A 249 -15.38 1.56 17.90
CA GLN A 249 -14.08 2.25 17.94
C GLN A 249 -13.33 2.17 16.61
N THR A 250 -13.28 0.99 15.97
CA THR A 250 -12.51 0.75 14.72
C THR A 250 -13.39 0.72 13.46
N GLY A 251 -14.71 0.72 13.59
CA GLY A 251 -15.65 0.71 12.46
C GLY A 251 -15.87 -0.65 11.78
N HIS A 252 -15.01 -1.63 12.02
CA HIS A 252 -15.05 -2.97 11.38
C HIS A 252 -15.98 -3.96 12.11
N ASP A 253 -16.58 -4.89 11.37
CA ASP A 253 -17.58 -5.83 11.91
C ASP A 253 -17.11 -7.29 11.92
N PHE A 254 -16.61 -7.72 13.08
CA PHE A 254 -16.12 -9.08 13.30
C PHE A 254 -17.23 -10.11 13.56
N SER A 255 -18.51 -9.75 13.55
CA SER A 255 -19.61 -10.67 13.92
C SER A 255 -19.81 -11.85 12.97
N GLN A 256 -19.30 -11.79 11.74
CA GLN A 256 -19.37 -12.87 10.75
C GLN A 256 -18.05 -13.63 10.56
N TYR A 257 -17.03 -13.36 11.36
CA TYR A 257 -15.78 -14.13 11.37
C TYR A 257 -15.95 -15.43 12.17
N LYS A 258 -15.05 -16.41 11.99
CA LYS A 258 -15.13 -17.71 12.67
C LYS A 258 -14.97 -17.55 14.20
N PRO A 259 -15.98 -17.92 15.01
CA PRO A 259 -15.92 -17.68 16.46
C PRO A 259 -14.73 -18.34 17.17
N SER A 260 -14.27 -19.50 16.69
CA SER A 260 -13.12 -20.21 17.27
C SER A 260 -11.80 -19.44 17.10
N ALA A 261 -11.58 -18.78 15.97
CA ALA A 261 -10.38 -17.99 15.71
C ALA A 261 -10.32 -16.75 16.62
N ILE A 262 -11.43 -16.01 16.70
CA ILE A 262 -11.55 -14.80 17.53
C ILE A 262 -11.51 -15.16 19.02
N HIS A 263 -12.25 -16.18 19.46
CA HIS A 263 -12.29 -16.56 20.88
C HIS A 263 -10.90 -16.95 21.40
N ARG A 264 -10.06 -17.61 20.59
CA ARG A 264 -8.66 -17.90 20.95
C ARG A 264 -7.83 -16.62 21.15
N ARG A 265 -8.01 -15.58 20.32
CA ARG A 265 -7.34 -14.28 20.49
C ARG A 265 -7.87 -13.49 21.70
N ILE A 266 -9.18 -13.51 21.95
CA ILE A 266 -9.79 -12.88 23.14
C ILE A 266 -9.27 -13.54 24.42
N LEU A 267 -9.26 -14.88 24.50
CA LEU A 267 -8.71 -15.61 25.65
C LEU A 267 -7.21 -15.33 25.84
N ARG A 268 -6.45 -15.14 24.75
CA ARG A 268 -5.04 -14.77 24.78
C ARG A 268 -4.82 -13.37 25.39
N ARG A 269 -5.54 -12.34 24.91
CA ARG A 269 -5.53 -10.99 25.51
C ARG A 269 -5.98 -11.00 26.98
N MET A 270 -7.03 -11.77 27.30
CA MET A 270 -7.47 -11.99 28.68
C MET A 270 -6.36 -12.54 29.58
N SER A 271 -5.59 -13.52 29.10
CA SER A 271 -4.46 -14.10 29.85
C SER A 271 -3.31 -13.10 30.06
N MET A 272 -3.05 -12.18 29.12
CA MET A 272 -2.06 -11.11 29.31
C MET A 272 -2.41 -10.21 30.49
N HIS A 273 -3.69 -9.87 30.60
CA HIS A 273 -4.23 -8.99 31.63
C HIS A 273 -4.72 -9.74 32.89
N GLN A 274 -4.47 -11.05 32.97
CA GLN A 274 -4.85 -11.93 34.10
C GLN A 274 -6.38 -11.97 34.37
N ILE A 275 -7.20 -11.71 33.33
CA ILE A 275 -8.67 -11.63 33.44
C ILE A 275 -9.31 -13.00 33.20
N GLU A 276 -9.84 -13.62 34.26
CA GLU A 276 -10.39 -14.99 34.19
C GLU A 276 -11.77 -15.11 33.50
N ALA A 277 -12.51 -14.01 33.31
CA ALA A 277 -13.90 -14.04 32.87
C ALA A 277 -14.23 -13.03 31.75
N LEU A 278 -14.96 -13.49 30.72
CA LEU A 278 -15.36 -12.68 29.56
C LEU A 278 -16.16 -11.41 29.92
N ASP A 279 -17.10 -11.47 30.87
CA ASP A 279 -17.81 -10.27 31.35
C ASP A 279 -16.90 -9.31 32.13
N GLY A 280 -15.75 -9.77 32.63
CA GLY A 280 -14.68 -8.92 33.17
C GLY A 280 -13.91 -8.24 32.03
N TYR A 281 -13.56 -8.98 30.98
CA TYR A 281 -12.86 -8.41 29.82
C TYR A 281 -13.71 -7.39 29.06
N VAL A 282 -15.03 -7.59 28.96
CA VAL A 282 -15.96 -6.57 28.43
C VAL A 282 -15.90 -5.27 29.23
N LYS A 283 -15.82 -5.33 30.57
CA LYS A 283 -15.66 -4.12 31.41
C LYS A 283 -14.30 -3.48 31.21
N TYR A 284 -13.24 -4.27 31.07
CA TYR A 284 -11.89 -3.77 30.83
C TYR A 284 -11.79 -3.04 29.48
N LEU A 285 -12.35 -3.61 28.41
CA LEU A 285 -12.48 -2.94 27.10
C LEU A 285 -13.31 -1.63 27.17
N GLN A 286 -14.31 -1.56 28.05
CA GLN A 286 -15.10 -0.34 28.29
C GLN A 286 -14.36 0.73 29.11
N GLN A 287 -13.31 0.36 29.85
CA GLN A 287 -12.53 1.25 30.70
C GLN A 287 -11.19 1.65 30.06
N THR A 288 -10.68 0.82 29.14
CA THR A 288 -9.35 0.95 28.53
C THR A 288 -9.47 0.93 27.00
N PRO A 289 -9.81 2.06 26.34
CA PRO A 289 -9.90 2.14 24.88
C PRO A 289 -8.66 1.62 24.13
N PRO A 290 -7.40 1.83 24.59
CA PRO A 290 -6.22 1.27 23.93
C PRO A 290 -6.19 -0.27 23.88
N GLU A 291 -6.91 -0.97 24.77
CA GLU A 291 -7.04 -2.44 24.70
C GLU A 291 -7.98 -2.87 23.56
N VAL A 292 -8.95 -2.03 23.18
CA VAL A 292 -9.82 -2.31 22.02
C VAL A 292 -8.98 -2.27 20.73
N ASP A 293 -8.06 -1.31 20.61
CA ASP A 293 -7.13 -1.22 19.47
C ASP A 293 -6.08 -2.35 19.49
N ALA A 294 -5.61 -2.75 20.67
CA ALA A 294 -4.68 -3.86 20.82
C ALA A 294 -5.33 -5.22 20.52
N LEU A 295 -6.59 -5.41 20.93
CA LEU A 295 -7.41 -6.57 20.55
C LEU A 295 -7.68 -6.58 19.05
N PHE A 296 -8.00 -5.43 18.45
CA PHE A 296 -8.16 -5.29 17.00
C PHE A 296 -6.89 -5.75 16.27
N ARG A 297 -5.71 -5.22 16.63
CA ARG A 297 -4.43 -5.67 16.06
C ARG A 297 -4.16 -7.17 16.25
N ASP A 298 -4.47 -7.77 17.41
CA ASP A 298 -4.25 -9.21 17.63
C ASP A 298 -5.25 -10.11 16.86
N LEU A 299 -6.35 -9.54 16.35
CA LEU A 299 -7.27 -10.18 15.40
C LEU A 299 -6.82 -10.04 13.93
N LEU A 300 -6.00 -9.04 13.60
CA LEU A 300 -5.42 -8.86 12.27
C LEU A 300 -4.13 -9.68 12.13
N ILE A 301 -4.25 -10.89 11.60
CA ILE A 301 -3.10 -11.81 11.46
C ILE A 301 -2.30 -11.45 10.19
N GLY A 302 -1.52 -10.37 10.29
CA GLY A 302 -0.70 -9.80 9.20
C GLY A 302 0.52 -10.63 8.76
N VAL A 303 0.53 -11.94 9.02
CA VAL A 303 1.69 -12.81 8.70
C VAL A 303 1.69 -13.15 7.21
N THR A 304 2.64 -12.54 6.49
CA THR A 304 2.88 -12.70 5.06
C THR A 304 4.39 -12.79 4.76
N ALA A 305 4.73 -13.20 3.55
CA ALA A 305 6.10 -13.36 3.04
C ALA A 305 6.11 -13.27 1.51
N PHE A 306 7.25 -12.94 0.91
CA PHE A 306 7.40 -12.94 -0.55
C PHE A 306 7.21 -14.34 -1.11
N PHE A 307 6.52 -14.45 -2.25
CA PHE A 307 6.26 -15.71 -2.98
C PHE A 307 5.68 -16.86 -2.11
N ARG A 308 4.93 -16.51 -1.05
CA ARG A 308 4.30 -17.46 -0.09
C ARG A 308 3.56 -18.61 -0.76
N ASP A 309 3.89 -19.84 -0.37
CA ASP A 309 3.61 -21.09 -1.10
C ASP A 309 4.30 -21.09 -2.49
N PRO A 310 5.62 -21.31 -2.58
CA PRO A 310 6.38 -21.16 -3.83
C PRO A 310 5.86 -22.01 -5.00
N GLU A 311 5.35 -23.22 -4.74
CA GLU A 311 4.71 -24.06 -5.77
C GLU A 311 3.47 -23.39 -6.38
N ALA A 312 2.70 -22.64 -5.58
CA ALA A 312 1.49 -21.98 -6.04
C ALA A 312 1.81 -20.70 -6.84
N PHE A 313 2.85 -19.96 -6.45
CA PHE A 313 3.38 -18.86 -7.26
C PHE A 313 4.01 -19.35 -8.58
N ALA A 314 4.72 -20.48 -8.58
CA ALA A 314 5.23 -21.08 -9.81
C ALA A 314 4.10 -21.49 -10.76
N ALA A 315 3.03 -22.10 -10.25
CA ALA A 315 1.83 -22.42 -11.03
C ALA A 315 1.11 -21.16 -11.55
N LEU A 316 1.09 -20.06 -10.78
CA LEU A 316 0.57 -18.77 -11.25
C LEU A 316 1.44 -18.21 -12.39
N GLU A 317 2.76 -18.20 -12.21
CA GLU A 317 3.77 -17.72 -13.17
C GLU A 317 3.71 -18.49 -14.51
N GLU A 318 3.57 -19.81 -14.47
CA GLU A 318 3.47 -20.65 -15.68
C GLU A 318 2.06 -20.62 -16.31
N GLN A 319 1.01 -20.85 -15.53
CA GLN A 319 -0.32 -21.15 -16.09
C GLN A 319 -1.19 -19.91 -16.31
N ILE A 320 -1.01 -18.86 -15.51
CA ILE A 320 -1.95 -17.73 -15.41
C ILE A 320 -1.36 -16.43 -15.93
N ILE A 321 -0.16 -16.03 -15.48
CA ILE A 321 0.46 -14.75 -15.87
C ILE A 321 0.47 -14.57 -17.40
N PRO A 322 0.89 -15.54 -18.25
CA PRO A 322 0.87 -15.37 -19.71
C PRO A 322 -0.53 -15.14 -20.29
N ARG A 323 -1.57 -15.73 -19.70
CA ARG A 323 -2.97 -15.57 -20.15
C ARG A 323 -3.50 -14.15 -19.91
N LEU A 324 -2.92 -13.40 -18.96
CA LEU A 324 -3.31 -12.01 -18.69
C LEU A 324 -2.89 -11.04 -19.81
N PHE A 325 -1.94 -11.47 -20.66
CA PHE A 325 -1.38 -10.71 -21.78
C PHE A 325 -1.87 -11.23 -23.15
N ALA A 326 -2.07 -12.54 -23.31
CA ALA A 326 -2.27 -13.21 -24.61
C ALA A 326 -3.31 -12.57 -25.55
N ASP A 327 -4.46 -12.15 -25.03
CA ASP A 327 -5.56 -11.59 -25.82
C ASP A 327 -5.55 -10.04 -25.93
N LYS A 328 -4.45 -9.38 -25.53
CA LYS A 328 -4.38 -7.91 -25.44
C LYS A 328 -3.45 -7.28 -26.49
N PRO A 329 -3.90 -6.21 -27.18
CA PRO A 329 -3.01 -5.43 -28.03
C PRO A 329 -1.99 -4.66 -27.18
N GLY A 330 -0.84 -4.33 -27.78
CA GLY A 330 0.16 -3.45 -27.17
C GLY A 330 -0.46 -2.11 -26.73
N GLY A 331 -0.13 -1.65 -25.53
CA GLY A 331 -0.80 -0.56 -24.83
C GLY A 331 -1.99 -0.98 -23.97
N GLY A 332 -2.40 -2.26 -24.01
CA GLY A 332 -3.49 -2.80 -23.20
C GLY A 332 -3.24 -2.69 -21.69
N VAL A 333 -4.33 -2.59 -20.92
CA VAL A 333 -4.28 -2.47 -19.45
C VAL A 333 -4.46 -3.85 -18.79
N ILE A 334 -3.64 -4.14 -17.78
CA ILE A 334 -3.76 -5.30 -16.90
C ILE A 334 -4.01 -4.79 -15.49
N ARG A 335 -5.16 -5.14 -14.92
CA ARG A 335 -5.60 -4.69 -13.59
C ARG A 335 -5.69 -5.88 -12.65
N VAL A 336 -4.86 -5.89 -11.61
CA VAL A 336 -4.78 -6.94 -10.60
C VAL A 336 -5.17 -6.39 -9.25
N TRP A 337 -5.78 -7.20 -8.38
CA TRP A 337 -6.10 -6.81 -7.00
C TRP A 337 -5.62 -7.87 -6.01
N SER A 338 -4.73 -7.50 -5.09
CA SER A 338 -4.39 -8.30 -3.90
C SER A 338 -5.21 -7.80 -2.70
N THR A 339 -6.00 -8.69 -2.11
CA THR A 339 -6.91 -8.40 -0.99
C THR A 339 -6.40 -9.06 0.29
N GLY A 340 -6.24 -8.27 1.36
CA GLY A 340 -5.51 -8.71 2.55
C GLY A 340 -3.99 -8.69 2.30
N CYS A 341 -3.48 -7.63 1.67
CA CYS A 341 -2.08 -7.57 1.23
C CYS A 341 -1.07 -7.48 2.39
N SER A 342 -1.52 -7.20 3.61
CA SER A 342 -0.70 -6.93 4.80
C SER A 342 0.45 -5.96 4.48
N THR A 343 1.68 -6.24 4.91
CA THR A 343 2.88 -5.42 4.70
C THR A 343 3.40 -5.38 3.25
N GLY A 344 2.63 -5.91 2.29
CA GLY A 344 2.80 -5.69 0.85
C GLY A 344 3.55 -6.79 0.08
N GLU A 345 4.14 -7.77 0.76
CA GLU A 345 4.99 -8.81 0.16
C GLU A 345 4.29 -9.57 -0.99
N GLU A 346 3.02 -9.93 -0.85
CA GLU A 346 2.25 -10.58 -1.93
C GLU A 346 2.08 -9.66 -3.14
N ALA A 347 1.66 -8.42 -2.91
CA ALA A 347 1.40 -7.46 -3.99
C ALA A 347 2.68 -7.13 -4.77
N TYR A 348 3.83 -7.06 -4.08
CA TYR A 348 5.13 -6.91 -4.72
C TYR A 348 5.56 -8.17 -5.48
N SER A 349 5.34 -9.38 -4.95
CA SER A 349 5.57 -10.61 -5.73
C SER A 349 4.72 -10.65 -7.01
N LEU A 350 3.44 -10.26 -6.95
CA LEU A 350 2.57 -10.18 -8.13
C LEU A 350 3.07 -9.14 -9.14
N ALA A 351 3.48 -7.95 -8.69
CA ALA A 351 4.03 -6.91 -9.56
C ALA A 351 5.35 -7.33 -10.22
N ILE A 352 6.23 -8.03 -9.50
CA ILE A 352 7.47 -8.60 -10.05
C ILE A 352 7.16 -9.60 -11.17
N LEU A 353 6.24 -10.56 -10.97
CA LEU A 353 5.88 -11.53 -12.01
C LEU A 353 5.29 -10.87 -13.28
N LEU A 354 4.44 -9.85 -13.10
CA LEU A 354 3.86 -9.10 -14.21
C LEU A 354 4.93 -8.32 -14.99
N GLN A 355 5.90 -7.71 -14.28
CA GLN A 355 7.01 -6.99 -14.88
C GLN A 355 7.95 -7.94 -15.65
N GLU A 356 8.36 -9.06 -15.04
CA GLU A 356 9.24 -10.05 -15.67
C GLU A 356 8.61 -10.64 -16.95
N HIS A 357 7.32 -10.93 -16.92
CA HIS A 357 6.61 -11.41 -18.12
C HIS A 357 6.49 -10.32 -19.20
N MET A 358 6.10 -9.09 -18.83
CA MET A 358 6.04 -7.97 -19.78
C MET A 358 7.38 -7.73 -20.49
N GLU A 359 8.49 -7.76 -19.74
CA GLU A 359 9.84 -7.58 -20.28
C GLU A 359 10.22 -8.72 -21.25
N SER A 360 9.82 -9.97 -20.97
CA SER A 360 10.03 -11.12 -21.87
C SER A 360 9.27 -11.00 -23.20
N LEU A 361 8.10 -10.37 -23.21
CA LEU A 361 7.30 -10.13 -24.41
C LEU A 361 7.83 -8.96 -25.26
N GLN A 362 8.72 -8.12 -24.71
CA GLN A 362 9.22 -6.88 -25.31
C GLN A 362 8.11 -5.90 -25.76
N GLN A 363 6.92 -6.01 -25.18
CA GLN A 363 5.75 -5.18 -25.50
C GLN A 363 5.38 -4.31 -24.30
N ARG A 364 4.91 -3.09 -24.58
CA ARG A 364 4.46 -2.16 -23.53
C ARG A 364 3.00 -2.42 -23.17
N PHE A 365 2.73 -2.67 -21.90
CA PHE A 365 1.38 -2.75 -21.33
C PHE A 365 1.28 -1.77 -20.15
N THR A 366 0.06 -1.38 -19.79
CA THR A 366 -0.19 -0.60 -18.57
C THR A 366 -0.54 -1.57 -17.45
N LEU A 367 0.42 -1.82 -16.54
CA LEU A 367 0.20 -2.64 -15.35
C LEU A 367 -0.37 -1.77 -14.22
N GLN A 368 -1.39 -2.25 -13.52
CA GLN A 368 -1.96 -1.60 -12.34
C GLN A 368 -2.32 -2.65 -11.30
N VAL A 369 -1.64 -2.64 -10.16
CA VAL A 369 -1.86 -3.57 -9.04
C VAL A 369 -2.51 -2.83 -7.88
N PHE A 370 -3.79 -3.04 -7.65
CA PHE A 370 -4.46 -2.61 -6.42
C PHE A 370 -4.03 -3.55 -5.29
N ALA A 371 -3.66 -2.99 -4.14
CA ALA A 371 -3.22 -3.76 -2.97
C ALA A 371 -3.90 -3.17 -1.74
N THR A 372 -4.74 -3.96 -1.06
CA THR A 372 -5.62 -3.41 -0.02
C THR A 372 -5.74 -4.29 1.20
N ASP A 373 -5.82 -3.66 2.37
CA ASP A 373 -5.99 -4.27 3.68
C ASP A 373 -6.88 -3.39 4.57
N ILE A 374 -7.26 -3.88 5.75
CA ILE A 374 -7.88 -3.08 6.81
C ILE A 374 -6.88 -2.62 7.88
N ASP A 375 -5.66 -3.17 7.88
CA ASP A 375 -4.56 -2.66 8.72
C ASP A 375 -3.87 -1.45 8.06
N SER A 376 -4.18 -0.25 8.58
CA SER A 376 -3.56 1.01 8.13
C SER A 376 -2.04 1.06 8.37
N GLY A 377 -1.53 0.37 9.40
CA GLY A 377 -0.10 0.26 9.71
C GLY A 377 0.63 -0.70 8.77
N ALA A 378 -0.02 -1.82 8.41
CA ALA A 378 0.49 -2.71 7.38
C ALA A 378 0.53 -2.02 6.02
N ILE A 379 -0.52 -1.26 5.66
CA ILE A 379 -0.55 -0.41 4.45
C ILE A 379 0.54 0.66 4.46
N ALA A 380 0.86 1.28 5.60
CA ALA A 380 1.96 2.25 5.71
C ALA A 380 3.33 1.59 5.44
N THR A 381 3.58 0.42 6.05
CA THR A 381 4.78 -0.39 5.78
C THR A 381 4.89 -0.78 4.31
N ALA A 382 3.78 -1.26 3.72
CA ALA A 382 3.71 -1.65 2.32
C ALA A 382 4.00 -0.47 1.38
N ARG A 383 3.46 0.72 1.66
CA ARG A 383 3.74 1.98 0.94
C ARG A 383 5.21 2.41 1.03
N ALA A 384 5.88 2.18 2.15
CA ALA A 384 7.31 2.49 2.31
C ALA A 384 8.21 1.56 1.47
N GLY A 385 7.77 0.33 1.23
CA GLY A 385 8.44 -0.67 0.40
C GLY A 385 9.83 -1.05 0.91
N LEU A 386 10.03 -1.01 2.23
CA LEU A 386 11.28 -1.30 2.93
C LEU A 386 11.10 -2.55 3.79
N PHE A 387 11.99 -3.53 3.62
CA PHE A 387 11.86 -4.88 4.21
C PHE A 387 13.14 -5.32 4.92
N PRO A 388 13.06 -6.13 5.99
CA PRO A 388 14.24 -6.58 6.73
C PRO A 388 15.14 -7.51 5.89
N PRO A 389 16.44 -7.66 6.22
CA PRO A 389 17.39 -8.50 5.49
C PRO A 389 16.90 -9.94 5.24
N GLY A 390 16.12 -10.51 6.17
CA GLY A 390 15.61 -11.88 6.12
C GLY A 390 14.74 -12.23 4.90
N ILE A 391 14.23 -11.26 4.13
CA ILE A 391 13.51 -11.56 2.87
C ILE A 391 14.40 -12.22 1.81
N ALA A 392 15.73 -12.17 1.96
CA ALA A 392 16.66 -12.91 1.11
C ALA A 392 16.50 -14.45 1.19
N SER A 393 15.79 -14.97 2.20
CA SER A 393 15.38 -16.38 2.28
C SER A 393 14.11 -16.71 1.49
N ASP A 394 13.25 -15.71 1.25
CA ASP A 394 11.96 -15.86 0.57
C ASP A 394 12.00 -15.37 -0.91
N VAL A 395 13.04 -14.63 -1.31
CA VAL A 395 13.25 -14.04 -2.65
C VAL A 395 14.52 -14.59 -3.30
N SER A 396 14.45 -15.03 -4.57
CA SER A 396 15.64 -15.54 -5.27
C SER A 396 16.71 -14.46 -5.47
N PRO A 397 18.03 -14.79 -5.40
CA PRO A 397 19.10 -13.80 -5.53
C PRO A 397 19.03 -12.95 -6.80
N GLN A 398 18.52 -13.53 -7.91
CA GLN A 398 18.33 -12.84 -9.18
C GLN A 398 17.20 -11.81 -9.12
N ARG A 399 16.08 -12.11 -8.44
CA ARG A 399 14.98 -11.15 -8.21
C ARG A 399 15.41 -10.08 -7.21
N LEU A 400 16.13 -10.47 -6.15
CA LEU A 400 16.64 -9.57 -5.11
C LEU A 400 17.57 -8.49 -5.72
N ALA A 401 18.59 -8.90 -6.48
CA ALA A 401 19.55 -7.97 -7.10
C ALA A 401 18.95 -7.11 -8.24
N ARG A 402 17.78 -7.47 -8.79
CA ARG A 402 17.12 -6.78 -9.92
C ARG A 402 16.03 -5.81 -9.48
N PHE A 403 15.32 -6.11 -8.39
CA PHE A 403 14.14 -5.38 -7.94
C PHE A 403 14.27 -4.72 -6.56
N PHE A 404 15.41 -4.87 -5.88
CA PHE A 404 15.64 -4.27 -4.56
C PHE A 404 17.02 -3.59 -4.49
N THR A 405 17.09 -2.46 -3.78
CA THR A 405 18.33 -1.81 -3.35
C THR A 405 18.57 -2.17 -1.88
N ALA A 406 19.80 -2.48 -1.50
CA ALA A 406 20.18 -2.64 -0.09
C ALA A 406 20.54 -1.27 0.51
N GLU A 407 19.96 -0.93 1.66
CA GLU A 407 20.28 0.29 2.41
C GLU A 407 21.61 0.09 3.17
N PRO A 408 22.60 1.00 3.02
CA PRO A 408 23.97 0.76 3.49
C PRO A 408 24.09 0.62 5.01
N ASP A 409 23.31 1.39 5.77
CA ASP A 409 23.46 1.50 7.22
C ASP A 409 22.67 0.44 8.02
N SER A 410 21.71 -0.23 7.38
CA SER A 410 20.78 -1.17 8.04
C SER A 410 20.73 -2.57 7.39
N GLY A 411 21.26 -2.73 6.18
CA GLY A 411 21.14 -3.97 5.39
C GLY A 411 19.71 -4.28 4.93
N ALA A 412 18.74 -3.41 5.21
CA ALA A 412 17.35 -3.57 4.77
C ALA A 412 17.22 -3.44 3.25
N TYR A 413 16.24 -4.13 2.67
CA TYR A 413 15.98 -4.13 1.23
C TYR A 413 14.80 -3.21 0.89
N ARG A 414 15.04 -2.19 0.06
CA ARG A 414 13.99 -1.33 -0.49
C ARG A 414 13.63 -1.73 -1.91
N VAL A 415 12.35 -1.99 -2.17
CA VAL A 415 11.82 -2.30 -3.51
C VAL A 415 12.08 -1.12 -4.46
N HIS A 416 12.58 -1.40 -5.66
CA HIS A 416 12.87 -0.41 -6.70
C HIS A 416 11.63 0.40 -7.08
N LYS A 417 11.80 1.73 -7.23
CA LYS A 417 10.71 2.66 -7.54
C LYS A 417 9.87 2.22 -8.75
N GLY A 418 10.51 1.73 -9.82
CA GLY A 418 9.81 1.24 -11.02
C GLY A 418 8.85 0.06 -10.78
N ILE A 419 9.00 -0.69 -9.70
CA ILE A 419 7.99 -1.68 -9.24
C ILE A 419 6.96 -0.98 -8.33
N ARG A 420 7.39 -0.15 -7.38
CA ARG A 420 6.47 0.56 -6.45
C ARG A 420 5.43 1.42 -7.18
N ASP A 421 5.83 2.09 -8.25
CA ASP A 421 4.97 2.94 -9.08
C ASP A 421 3.87 2.15 -9.83
N LEU A 422 3.92 0.81 -9.84
CA LEU A 422 2.85 -0.06 -10.40
C LEU A 422 1.75 -0.39 -9.38
N LEU A 423 1.99 -0.16 -8.08
CA LEU A 423 1.09 -0.52 -6.99
C LEU A 423 0.28 0.68 -6.49
N VAL A 424 -1.00 0.47 -6.23
CA VAL A 424 -1.89 1.41 -5.54
C VAL A 424 -2.32 0.76 -4.22
N PHE A 425 -1.69 1.19 -3.13
CA PHE A 425 -2.01 0.74 -1.78
C PHE A 425 -3.11 1.58 -1.15
N SER A 426 -4.19 0.97 -0.63
CA SER A 426 -5.23 1.69 0.12
C SER A 426 -5.89 0.84 1.21
N GLU A 427 -6.30 1.48 2.30
CA GLU A 427 -7.23 0.90 3.28
C GLU A 427 -8.57 0.55 2.61
N HIS A 428 -9.11 -0.65 2.86
CA HIS A 428 -10.37 -1.11 2.25
C HIS A 428 -10.97 -2.30 3.00
N ASP A 429 -12.22 -2.17 3.46
CA ASP A 429 -12.99 -3.25 4.07
C ASP A 429 -13.85 -3.98 3.02
N LEU A 430 -13.46 -5.20 2.64
CA LEU A 430 -14.15 -6.05 1.64
C LEU A 430 -15.63 -6.34 1.95
N ILE A 431 -16.09 -6.12 3.19
CA ILE A 431 -17.46 -6.38 3.65
C ILE A 431 -18.34 -5.14 3.43
N LYS A 432 -17.73 -3.95 3.54
CA LYS A 432 -18.39 -2.64 3.67
C LYS A 432 -18.20 -1.75 2.44
N ASP A 433 -17.02 -1.77 1.83
CA ASP A 433 -16.60 -0.84 0.79
C ASP A 433 -16.82 -1.42 -0.62
N PRO A 434 -17.03 -0.58 -1.66
CA PRO A 434 -17.36 -1.06 -3.01
C PRO A 434 -16.13 -1.64 -3.73
N PRO A 435 -16.21 -2.85 -4.33
CA PRO A 435 -15.07 -3.49 -4.96
C PRO A 435 -14.61 -2.76 -6.24
N PHE A 436 -13.32 -2.86 -6.55
CA PHE A 436 -12.82 -2.49 -7.87
C PHE A 436 -13.45 -3.39 -8.94
N SER A 437 -13.82 -2.80 -10.09
CA SER A 437 -14.48 -3.53 -11.19
C SER A 437 -13.59 -3.66 -12.41
N ARG A 438 -13.89 -4.63 -13.29
CA ARG A 438 -13.14 -4.91 -14.53
C ARG A 438 -11.68 -5.27 -14.26
N LEU A 439 -11.46 -6.20 -13.33
CA LEU A 439 -10.16 -6.79 -13.01
C LEU A 439 -9.84 -8.02 -13.87
N ASP A 440 -8.54 -8.27 -14.10
CA ASP A 440 -8.02 -9.42 -14.83
C ASP A 440 -7.63 -10.58 -13.91
N LEU A 441 -7.10 -10.27 -12.72
CA LEU A 441 -6.73 -11.22 -11.66
C LEU A 441 -7.12 -10.63 -10.29
N ILE A 442 -7.69 -11.46 -9.42
CA ILE A 442 -7.80 -11.22 -7.98
C ILE A 442 -6.94 -12.25 -7.25
N SER A 443 -6.16 -11.79 -6.26
CA SER A 443 -5.45 -12.61 -5.28
C SER A 443 -6.08 -12.36 -3.92
N CYS A 444 -6.62 -13.40 -3.29
CA CYS A 444 -7.28 -13.36 -1.99
C CYS A 444 -6.82 -14.56 -1.17
N ARG A 445 -5.63 -14.45 -0.57
CA ARG A 445 -4.90 -15.59 0.01
C ARG A 445 -4.80 -15.48 1.52
N ASN A 446 -5.03 -16.61 2.20
CA ASN A 446 -4.92 -16.74 3.66
C ASN A 446 -5.82 -15.76 4.45
N LEU A 447 -6.87 -15.22 3.81
CA LEU A 447 -7.85 -14.29 4.40
C LEU A 447 -9.20 -14.97 4.65
N LEU A 448 -9.68 -15.78 3.69
CA LEU A 448 -10.94 -16.51 3.78
C LEU A 448 -10.91 -17.54 4.92
N ILE A 449 -9.74 -18.02 5.34
CA ILE A 449 -9.58 -18.90 6.50
C ILE A 449 -10.16 -18.31 7.81
N TYR A 450 -10.28 -16.99 7.94
CA TYR A 450 -10.83 -16.34 9.15
C TYR A 450 -12.34 -16.09 9.10
N LEU A 451 -12.95 -16.16 7.90
CA LEU A 451 -14.31 -15.68 7.65
C LEU A 451 -15.35 -16.81 7.75
N GLY A 452 -16.55 -16.49 8.24
CA GLY A 452 -17.69 -17.41 8.27
C GLY A 452 -18.23 -17.74 6.87
N ALA A 453 -18.97 -18.84 6.73
CA ALA A 453 -19.40 -19.36 5.43
C ALA A 453 -20.29 -18.39 4.64
N ASP A 454 -21.17 -17.63 5.31
CA ASP A 454 -22.02 -16.62 4.67
C ASP A 454 -21.19 -15.46 4.10
N LEU A 455 -20.16 -15.02 4.83
CA LEU A 455 -19.26 -13.96 4.40
C LEU A 455 -18.34 -14.43 3.27
N GLN A 456 -17.81 -15.66 3.33
CA GLN A 456 -17.09 -16.28 2.21
C GLN A 456 -17.95 -16.32 0.94
N LYS A 457 -19.25 -16.64 1.07
CA LYS A 457 -20.21 -16.65 -0.04
C LYS A 457 -20.50 -15.24 -0.58
N GLN A 458 -20.60 -14.23 0.29
CA GLN A 458 -20.70 -12.83 -0.13
C GLN A 458 -19.46 -12.39 -0.92
N LEU A 459 -18.25 -12.70 -0.43
CA LEU A 459 -17.01 -12.35 -1.12
C LEU A 459 -16.85 -13.09 -2.45
N ALA A 460 -17.22 -14.37 -2.55
CA ALA A 460 -17.19 -15.10 -3.82
C ALA A 460 -18.07 -14.45 -4.90
N ALA A 461 -19.25 -13.94 -4.54
CA ALA A 461 -20.10 -13.16 -5.45
C ALA A 461 -19.50 -11.78 -5.79
N THR A 462 -18.85 -11.13 -4.81
CA THR A 462 -18.15 -9.86 -4.98
C THR A 462 -16.98 -9.99 -5.97
N PHE A 463 -16.17 -11.04 -5.84
CA PHE A 463 -15.06 -11.34 -6.75
C PHE A 463 -15.53 -11.73 -8.16
N HIS A 464 -16.64 -12.47 -8.28
CA HIS A 464 -17.25 -12.79 -9.57
C HIS A 464 -17.71 -11.52 -10.32
N TYR A 465 -18.32 -10.57 -9.60
CA TYR A 465 -18.70 -9.27 -10.15
C TYR A 465 -17.50 -8.38 -10.51
N ALA A 466 -16.44 -8.40 -9.70
CA ALA A 466 -15.24 -7.59 -9.87
C ALA A 466 -14.38 -8.01 -11.08
N LEU A 467 -14.28 -9.32 -11.35
CA LEU A 467 -13.53 -9.89 -12.47
C LEU A 467 -14.23 -9.69 -13.83
N LYS A 468 -13.43 -9.50 -14.87
CA LYS A 468 -13.87 -9.60 -16.28
C LYS A 468 -14.28 -11.04 -16.63
N PRO A 469 -15.09 -11.24 -17.68
CA PRO A 469 -15.21 -12.52 -18.38
C PRO A 469 -13.85 -13.19 -18.61
N GLY A 470 -13.76 -14.50 -18.35
CA GLY A 470 -12.50 -15.25 -18.39
C GLY A 470 -11.41 -14.85 -17.37
N GLY A 471 -11.65 -13.86 -16.49
CA GLY A 471 -10.71 -13.39 -15.48
C GLY A 471 -10.43 -14.39 -14.35
N MET A 472 -9.33 -14.20 -13.63
CA MET A 472 -8.73 -15.23 -12.76
C MET A 472 -8.83 -14.89 -11.26
N LEU A 473 -8.91 -15.91 -10.41
CA LEU A 473 -8.93 -15.81 -8.95
C LEU A 473 -7.91 -16.79 -8.36
N PHE A 474 -7.01 -16.28 -7.51
CA PHE A 474 -5.97 -17.02 -6.80
C PHE A 474 -6.25 -16.98 -5.29
N LEU A 475 -6.28 -18.14 -4.65
CA LEU A 475 -6.53 -18.28 -3.19
C LEU A 475 -5.34 -18.92 -2.47
N GLY A 476 -5.37 -18.92 -1.13
CA GLY A 476 -4.39 -19.63 -0.29
C GLY A 476 -4.55 -21.15 -0.38
N THR A 477 -3.46 -21.89 -0.18
CA THR A 477 -3.41 -23.35 -0.32
C THR A 477 -4.43 -24.09 0.57
N SER A 478 -4.71 -23.59 1.77
CA SER A 478 -5.73 -24.12 2.69
C SER A 478 -7.18 -23.71 2.39
N GLU A 479 -7.44 -22.90 1.36
CA GLU A 479 -8.74 -22.26 1.15
C GLU A 479 -9.57 -22.94 0.05
N SER A 480 -10.89 -22.66 0.02
CA SER A 480 -11.78 -23.11 -1.05
C SER A 480 -13.01 -22.20 -1.15
N LEU A 481 -13.64 -22.18 -2.32
CA LEU A 481 -14.88 -21.42 -2.58
C LEU A 481 -16.14 -22.06 -1.97
N GLY A 482 -16.02 -23.23 -1.32
CA GLY A 482 -17.13 -23.93 -0.66
C GLY A 482 -18.36 -24.10 -1.57
N SER A 483 -19.51 -23.65 -1.07
CA SER A 483 -20.80 -23.66 -1.78
C SER A 483 -20.93 -22.62 -2.91
N SER A 484 -19.87 -21.85 -3.20
CA SER A 484 -19.80 -20.88 -4.30
C SER A 484 -18.95 -21.36 -5.48
N ALA A 485 -18.50 -22.63 -5.47
CA ALA A 485 -17.71 -23.23 -6.54
C ALA A 485 -18.42 -23.23 -7.91
N ASP A 486 -19.74 -23.08 -7.95
CA ASP A 486 -20.50 -23.00 -9.21
C ASP A 486 -20.17 -21.74 -10.02
N LEU A 487 -19.75 -20.64 -9.38
CA LEU A 487 -19.35 -19.37 -10.02
C LEU A 487 -18.00 -19.43 -10.78
N PHE A 488 -17.17 -20.43 -10.48
CA PHE A 488 -15.79 -20.51 -10.96
C PHE A 488 -15.43 -21.89 -11.54
N ALA A 489 -14.56 -21.95 -12.53
CA ALA A 489 -13.90 -23.17 -12.98
C ALA A 489 -12.53 -23.28 -12.30
N ALA A 490 -12.15 -24.46 -11.79
CA ALA A 490 -10.80 -24.65 -11.26
C ALA A 490 -9.82 -24.90 -12.43
N VAL A 491 -8.81 -24.04 -12.56
CA VAL A 491 -7.68 -24.22 -13.49
C VAL A 491 -6.67 -25.16 -12.85
N ASP A 492 -6.27 -24.88 -11.60
CA ASP A 492 -5.42 -25.74 -10.79
C ASP A 492 -6.01 -25.91 -9.39
N ARG A 493 -6.28 -27.17 -8.99
CA ARG A 493 -6.87 -27.50 -7.68
C ARG A 493 -5.83 -27.60 -6.55
N LYS A 494 -4.54 -27.78 -6.86
CA LYS A 494 -3.44 -27.80 -5.88
C LYS A 494 -3.02 -26.36 -5.56
N ALA A 495 -2.75 -25.58 -6.59
CA ALA A 495 -2.35 -24.17 -6.49
C ALA A 495 -3.53 -23.20 -6.22
N LYS A 496 -4.78 -23.69 -6.20
CA LYS A 496 -6.01 -22.90 -5.95
C LYS A 496 -6.18 -21.73 -6.92
N LEU A 497 -5.97 -22.04 -8.19
CA LEU A 497 -6.15 -21.14 -9.33
C LEU A 497 -7.51 -21.42 -9.98
N TYR A 498 -8.33 -20.38 -10.11
CA TYR A 498 -9.69 -20.44 -10.60
C TYR A 498 -9.92 -19.41 -11.72
N GLN A 499 -10.84 -19.71 -12.63
CA GLN A 499 -11.31 -18.81 -13.69
C GLN A 499 -12.79 -18.51 -13.47
N ARG A 500 -13.21 -17.25 -13.71
CA ARG A 500 -14.61 -16.84 -13.69
C ARG A 500 -15.39 -17.58 -14.78
N LYS A 501 -16.55 -18.15 -14.44
CA LYS A 501 -17.54 -18.61 -15.44
C LYS A 501 -18.49 -17.48 -15.79
N ASP A 502 -18.89 -17.39 -17.05
CA ASP A 502 -19.78 -16.32 -17.52
C ASP A 502 -21.27 -16.69 -17.52
N ASP A 503 -21.61 -17.98 -17.46
CA ASP A 503 -23.00 -18.44 -17.38
C ASP A 503 -23.50 -18.63 -15.95
N LEU A 504 -24.60 -17.95 -15.64
CA LEU A 504 -25.50 -18.30 -14.52
C LEU A 504 -26.94 -18.47 -15.02
N ALA A 505 -27.11 -19.31 -16.05
CA ALA A 505 -28.40 -19.75 -16.57
C ALA A 505 -29.11 -20.77 -15.63
N GLY A 506 -29.23 -20.42 -14.35
CA GLY A 506 -29.85 -21.24 -13.31
C GLY A 506 -30.25 -20.37 -12.11
N GLY A 507 -31.55 -20.27 -11.83
CA GLY A 507 -32.08 -19.24 -10.94
C GLY A 507 -32.27 -19.66 -9.48
N GLN A 508 -31.93 -18.76 -8.57
CA GLN A 508 -32.73 -18.40 -7.40
C GLN A 508 -32.70 -16.87 -7.27
N GLY A 509 -33.81 -16.25 -6.85
CA GLY A 509 -34.00 -14.81 -6.97
C GLY A 509 -33.41 -13.99 -5.82
N ARG A 510 -32.70 -12.90 -6.17
CA ARG A 510 -32.51 -11.65 -5.41
C ARG A 510 -32.36 -11.74 -3.87
N GLN A 511 -31.20 -11.29 -3.39
CA GLN A 511 -31.18 -10.08 -2.55
C GLN A 511 -30.10 -9.12 -3.06
N SER A 512 -30.45 -7.86 -3.31
CA SER A 512 -29.46 -6.80 -3.52
C SER A 512 -28.97 -6.32 -2.16
N PRO A 513 -27.66 -6.06 -1.96
CA PRO A 513 -27.18 -5.49 -0.71
C PRO A 513 -27.87 -4.16 -0.43
N ARG A 514 -28.24 -3.94 0.83
CA ARG A 514 -29.07 -2.80 1.24
C ARG A 514 -28.35 -1.48 0.98
N ARG A 515 -29.08 -0.50 0.43
CA ARG A 515 -28.68 0.92 0.50
C ARG A 515 -28.47 1.31 1.96
N TYR A 516 -27.25 1.71 2.33
CA TYR A 516 -26.99 2.44 3.56
C TYR A 516 -26.45 3.83 3.25
N ARG A 517 -26.85 4.82 4.04
CA ARG A 517 -26.33 6.19 3.98
C ARG A 517 -25.28 6.35 5.09
N PRO A 518 -24.05 6.77 4.79
CA PRO A 518 -23.18 7.34 5.81
C PRO A 518 -23.80 8.65 6.32
N SER A 519 -23.79 8.85 7.63
CA SER A 519 -23.96 10.17 8.24
C SER A 519 -22.59 10.63 8.69
N LEU A 520 -22.06 11.70 8.11
CA LEU A 520 -20.79 12.28 8.53
C LEU A 520 -21.06 13.41 9.53
N MET A 521 -20.42 13.34 10.69
CA MET A 521 -20.31 14.47 11.61
C MET A 521 -19.15 15.35 11.16
N THR A 522 -19.33 16.66 11.20
CA THR A 522 -18.34 17.65 10.77
C THR A 522 -17.60 18.27 11.96
N LEU A 523 -16.28 18.36 11.85
CA LEU A 523 -15.46 19.34 12.55
C LEU A 523 -14.69 20.12 11.47
N HIS A 524 -14.58 21.44 11.65
CA HIS A 524 -14.17 22.38 10.60
C HIS A 524 -12.68 22.74 10.70
N ALA A 525 -12.09 23.12 9.58
CA ALA A 525 -10.92 24.00 9.51
C ALA A 525 -11.12 24.97 8.34
N GLY A 526 -10.98 26.26 8.58
CA GLY A 526 -11.39 27.32 7.65
C GLY A 526 -10.42 27.62 6.51
N GLU A 527 -10.89 28.40 5.53
CA GLU A 527 -10.21 28.69 4.27
C GLU A 527 -9.10 29.76 4.35
N ALA A 528 -8.10 29.65 3.46
CA ALA A 528 -7.36 30.79 2.92
C ALA A 528 -6.93 30.49 1.47
N ASN A 529 -6.98 31.49 0.59
CA ASN A 529 -6.96 31.32 -0.87
C ASN A 529 -5.53 31.42 -1.49
N PRO A 530 -5.16 30.59 -2.47
CA PRO A 530 -4.01 30.82 -3.35
C PRO A 530 -4.37 31.64 -4.60
N ALA A 531 -3.41 32.37 -5.17
CA ALA A 531 -3.56 33.17 -6.39
C ALA A 531 -2.74 32.60 -7.58
N PRO A 532 -3.13 32.85 -8.85
CA PRO A 532 -2.56 32.15 -10.01
C PRO A 532 -1.27 32.77 -10.57
N GLY A 533 -0.39 31.93 -11.13
CA GLY A 533 0.86 32.35 -11.76
C GLY A 533 0.70 32.95 -13.16
N ILE A 534 1.55 33.93 -13.49
CA ILE A 534 1.58 34.67 -14.76
C ILE A 534 2.82 34.25 -15.57
N LYS A 535 2.69 34.18 -16.91
CA LYS A 535 3.83 33.99 -17.83
C LYS A 535 4.49 35.34 -18.15
N PRO A 536 5.83 35.42 -18.26
CA PRO A 536 6.52 36.69 -18.47
C PRO A 536 6.10 37.36 -19.79
N SER A 537 5.99 38.67 -19.73
CA SER A 537 5.58 39.54 -20.82
C SER A 537 6.76 39.92 -21.74
N LEU A 538 6.43 40.37 -22.96
CA LEU A 538 7.42 40.91 -23.90
C LEU A 538 8.16 42.14 -23.34
N ARG A 539 7.55 42.83 -22.37
CA ARG A 539 8.16 43.97 -21.65
C ARG A 539 9.33 43.51 -20.77
N GLU A 540 9.15 42.48 -19.96
CA GLU A 540 10.20 41.98 -19.05
C GLU A 540 11.43 41.46 -19.82
N LEU A 541 11.20 40.80 -20.97
CA LEU A 541 12.29 40.41 -21.90
C LEU A 541 13.03 41.62 -22.48
N THR A 542 12.32 42.71 -22.75
CA THR A 542 12.92 43.96 -23.27
C THR A 542 13.70 44.71 -22.17
N GLU A 543 13.17 44.74 -20.95
CA GLU A 543 13.81 45.34 -19.77
C GLU A 543 15.06 44.54 -19.36
N GLN A 544 15.04 43.20 -19.42
CA GLN A 544 16.24 42.37 -19.25
C GLN A 544 17.32 42.66 -20.31
N ALA A 545 16.95 42.82 -21.59
CA ALA A 545 17.91 43.09 -22.65
C ALA A 545 18.58 44.47 -22.51
N LEU A 546 17.82 45.48 -22.06
CA LEU A 546 18.34 46.82 -21.77
C LEU A 546 19.26 46.84 -20.54
N LEU A 547 18.91 46.13 -19.47
CA LEU A 547 19.75 46.00 -18.27
C LEU A 547 21.13 45.42 -18.63
N GLN A 548 21.18 44.37 -19.47
CA GLN A 548 22.43 43.73 -19.88
C GLN A 548 23.38 44.63 -20.70
N GLN A 549 22.91 45.73 -21.31
CA GLN A 549 23.79 46.67 -22.05
C GLN A 549 24.25 47.88 -21.25
N ILE A 550 23.57 48.23 -20.15
CA ILE A 550 23.75 49.53 -19.46
C ILE A 550 24.18 49.37 -18.00
N ALA A 551 23.97 48.21 -17.37
CA ALA A 551 24.26 48.02 -15.96
C ALA A 551 25.79 47.99 -15.63
N PRO A 552 26.27 48.81 -14.68
CA PRO A 552 27.60 48.65 -14.08
C PRO A 552 27.68 47.37 -13.23
N ALA A 553 28.89 47.02 -12.74
CA ALA A 553 29.07 45.88 -11.87
C ALA A 553 28.33 46.11 -10.53
N ALA A 554 27.49 45.16 -10.13
CA ALA A 554 26.69 45.26 -8.92
C ALA A 554 26.60 43.92 -8.18
N ALA A 555 26.42 44.00 -6.86
CA ALA A 555 26.22 42.85 -5.99
C ALA A 555 25.07 43.15 -5.01
N LEU A 556 24.19 42.18 -4.83
CA LEU A 556 23.20 42.19 -3.75
C LEU A 556 23.79 41.41 -2.58
N VAL A 557 23.84 42.03 -1.40
CA VAL A 557 24.40 41.43 -0.18
C VAL A 557 23.44 41.55 1.00
N ASN A 558 23.58 40.65 1.98
CA ASN A 558 23.02 40.80 3.32
C ASN A 558 23.83 41.85 4.13
N ALA A 559 23.54 42.00 5.43
CA ALA A 559 24.27 42.96 6.28
C ALA A 559 25.70 42.52 6.59
N GLU A 560 25.94 41.21 6.52
CA GLU A 560 27.17 40.48 6.80
C GLU A 560 28.17 40.54 5.62
N GLY A 561 27.70 40.99 4.44
CA GLY A 561 28.48 41.13 3.22
C GLY A 561 28.49 39.91 2.30
N ASP A 562 27.72 38.87 2.60
CA ASP A 562 27.60 37.67 1.77
C ASP A 562 26.82 37.94 0.49
N ILE A 563 27.33 37.41 -0.61
CA ILE A 563 26.83 37.66 -1.95
C ILE A 563 25.62 36.77 -2.23
N LEU A 564 24.44 37.40 -2.22
CA LEU A 564 23.18 36.78 -2.61
C LEU A 564 23.01 36.77 -4.14
N TYR A 565 23.54 37.78 -4.84
CA TYR A 565 23.50 37.86 -6.30
C TYR A 565 24.62 38.76 -6.85
N LEU A 566 25.17 38.41 -8.02
CA LEU A 566 26.14 39.21 -8.77
C LEU A 566 25.62 39.57 -10.16
N HIS A 567 25.89 40.80 -10.58
CA HIS A 567 25.53 41.33 -11.89
C HIS A 567 26.71 42.07 -12.54
N GLY A 568 26.88 41.90 -13.86
CA GLY A 568 27.97 42.51 -14.61
C GLY A 568 29.35 41.87 -14.39
N ARG A 569 30.42 42.53 -14.84
CA ARG A 569 31.80 42.01 -14.81
C ARG A 569 32.51 42.36 -13.51
N SER A 570 32.23 41.62 -12.43
CA SER A 570 32.78 41.85 -11.09
C SER A 570 34.30 41.63 -10.95
N GLY A 571 34.93 40.80 -11.79
CA GLY A 571 36.34 40.40 -11.67
C GLY A 571 37.39 41.54 -11.72
N ALA A 572 37.01 42.73 -12.18
CA ALA A 572 37.83 43.93 -12.11
C ALA A 572 37.97 44.49 -10.68
N TYR A 573 37.06 44.13 -9.77
CA TYR A 573 36.97 44.65 -8.40
C TYR A 573 36.99 43.57 -7.33
N LEU A 574 36.52 42.37 -7.67
CA LEU A 574 36.51 41.19 -6.80
C LEU A 574 37.44 40.09 -7.35
N GLU A 575 38.08 39.32 -6.46
CA GLU A 575 38.98 38.20 -6.76
C GLU A 575 38.85 37.13 -5.66
N PRO A 576 38.69 35.83 -5.98
CA PRO A 576 38.53 34.81 -4.95
C PRO A 576 39.86 34.53 -4.20
N THR A 577 39.78 34.43 -2.88
CA THR A 577 40.92 34.16 -1.99
C THR A 577 41.51 32.76 -2.24
N PRO A 578 42.82 32.61 -2.51
CA PRO A 578 43.43 31.29 -2.69
C PRO A 578 43.55 30.51 -1.38
N GLY A 579 42.83 29.39 -1.25
CA GLY A 579 43.01 28.42 -0.16
C GLY A 579 41.77 27.61 0.16
N GLU A 580 40.62 28.28 0.30
CA GLU A 580 39.37 27.69 0.79
C GLU A 580 38.25 27.79 -0.24
N ALA A 581 37.57 26.67 -0.50
CA ALA A 581 36.49 26.59 -1.47
C ALA A 581 35.12 26.76 -0.78
N GLY A 582 34.47 27.90 -0.99
CA GLY A 582 33.12 28.18 -0.48
C GLY A 582 32.86 29.62 -0.04
N ILE A 583 33.90 30.45 0.10
CA ILE A 583 33.79 31.84 0.57
C ILE A 583 33.08 32.71 -0.49
N ASN A 584 31.83 33.11 -0.19
CA ASN A 584 31.00 33.98 -1.03
C ASN A 584 30.83 35.40 -0.43
N ASN A 585 31.78 35.90 0.36
CA ASN A 585 31.66 37.20 1.03
C ASN A 585 32.36 38.33 0.26
N ILE A 586 31.63 39.43 -0.01
CA ILE A 586 32.08 40.54 -0.87
C ILE A 586 33.29 41.29 -0.29
N ILE A 587 33.40 41.39 1.03
CA ILE A 587 34.49 42.09 1.71
C ILE A 587 35.77 41.26 1.63
N GLN A 588 35.65 39.94 1.79
CA GLN A 588 36.79 39.03 1.66
C GLN A 588 37.28 38.91 0.21
N MET A 589 36.37 38.95 -0.76
CA MET A 589 36.71 38.95 -2.19
C MET A 589 37.18 40.31 -2.73
N ALA A 590 37.13 41.40 -1.96
CA ALA A 590 37.42 42.75 -2.48
C ALA A 590 38.92 42.98 -2.73
N ARG A 591 39.28 43.43 -3.94
CA ARG A 591 40.68 43.74 -4.31
C ARG A 591 41.31 44.81 -3.39
N PRO A 592 42.64 44.77 -3.16
CA PRO A 592 43.33 45.74 -2.32
C PRO A 592 43.04 47.19 -2.71
N GLY A 593 42.66 47.99 -1.71
CA GLY A 593 42.18 49.37 -1.86
C GLY A 593 40.66 49.53 -1.89
N LEU A 594 39.89 48.45 -2.05
CA LEU A 594 38.42 48.46 -1.97
C LEU A 594 37.88 47.94 -0.62
N GLN A 595 38.52 46.90 -0.06
CA GLN A 595 38.04 46.14 1.10
C GLN A 595 37.63 46.98 2.33
N PHE A 596 38.50 47.89 2.79
CA PHE A 596 38.23 48.73 3.97
C PHE A 596 37.06 49.69 3.76
N GLU A 597 37.06 50.41 2.63
CA GLU A 597 36.01 51.37 2.27
C GLU A 597 34.67 50.67 1.99
N LEU A 598 34.69 49.45 1.44
CA LEU A 598 33.50 48.62 1.23
C LEU A 598 32.87 48.20 2.57
N SER A 599 33.67 47.72 3.52
CA SER A 599 33.22 47.37 4.87
C SER A 599 32.68 48.60 5.61
N ALA A 600 33.43 49.69 5.64
CA ALA A 600 33.04 50.94 6.30
C ALA A 600 31.76 51.55 5.69
N ALA A 601 31.60 51.50 4.36
CA ALA A 601 30.39 51.97 3.69
C ALA A 601 29.18 51.06 3.96
N LEU A 602 29.36 49.73 4.01
CA LEU A 602 28.27 48.78 4.26
C LEU A 602 27.73 48.95 5.69
N HIS A 603 28.61 48.97 6.69
CA HIS A 603 28.27 49.22 8.08
C HIS A 603 27.56 50.58 8.26
N LYS A 604 28.06 51.63 7.59
CA LYS A 604 27.46 52.98 7.62
C LYS A 604 26.09 53.04 6.94
N ALA A 605 25.87 52.29 5.86
CA ALA A 605 24.57 52.17 5.19
C ALA A 605 23.57 51.41 6.07
N GLY A 606 23.99 50.35 6.75
CA GLY A 606 23.16 49.60 7.70
C GLY A 606 22.74 50.43 8.90
N PHE A 607 23.67 51.13 9.53
CA PHE A 607 23.38 51.96 10.71
C PHE A 607 22.47 53.16 10.39
N ARG A 608 22.68 53.83 9.25
CA ARG A 608 21.93 55.05 8.89
C ARG A 608 20.66 54.80 8.07
N LYS A 609 20.55 53.65 7.39
CA LYS A 609 19.48 53.34 6.42
C LYS A 609 19.37 54.35 5.27
N GLU A 610 20.48 55.02 4.96
CA GLU A 610 20.65 55.95 3.84
C GLU A 610 21.65 55.40 2.82
N THR A 611 21.53 55.80 1.55
CA THR A 611 22.51 55.45 0.51
C THR A 611 23.88 56.06 0.81
N VAL A 612 24.91 55.23 0.92
CA VAL A 612 26.29 55.68 1.12
C VAL A 612 27.03 55.70 -0.22
N HIS A 613 27.67 56.83 -0.53
CA HIS A 613 28.54 56.99 -1.70
C HIS A 613 29.98 57.26 -1.26
N ALA A 614 30.93 56.49 -1.79
CA ALA A 614 32.36 56.77 -1.71
C ALA A 614 32.91 56.94 -3.12
N ARG A 615 33.65 58.03 -3.37
CA ARG A 615 34.09 58.42 -4.72
C ARG A 615 35.61 58.36 -4.85
N GLU A 616 36.09 58.11 -6.06
CA GLU A 616 37.51 58.09 -6.42
C GLU A 616 38.39 57.04 -5.70
N LEU A 617 37.81 55.95 -5.20
CA LEU A 617 38.54 54.89 -4.50
C LEU A 617 39.62 54.27 -5.39
N ARG A 618 40.86 54.19 -4.89
CA ARG A 618 42.02 53.71 -5.65
C ARG A 618 42.18 52.20 -5.54
N VAL A 619 41.46 51.45 -6.36
CA VAL A 619 41.51 49.98 -6.38
C VAL A 619 42.70 49.51 -7.21
N ARG A 620 43.47 48.53 -6.69
CA ARG A 620 44.62 47.96 -7.40
C ARG A 620 44.18 46.83 -8.33
N THR A 621 44.34 47.02 -9.63
CA THR A 621 43.91 46.09 -10.69
C THR A 621 45.07 45.78 -11.63
N ASN A 622 45.48 44.51 -11.71
CA ASN A 622 46.48 43.99 -12.66
C ASN A 622 47.76 44.83 -12.80
N GLY A 623 48.30 45.31 -11.67
CA GLY A 623 49.55 46.10 -11.62
C GLY A 623 49.37 47.62 -11.64
N HIS A 624 48.17 48.12 -11.95
CA HIS A 624 47.85 49.55 -11.99
C HIS A 624 46.78 49.94 -10.93
N PHE A 625 46.51 51.23 -10.77
CA PHE A 625 45.48 51.75 -9.88
C PHE A 625 44.38 52.44 -10.69
N THR A 626 43.14 51.99 -10.51
CA THR A 626 41.95 52.54 -11.15
C THR A 626 41.11 53.29 -10.12
N ARG A 627 40.50 54.42 -10.50
CA ARG A 627 39.56 55.16 -9.63
C ARG A 627 38.16 54.59 -9.78
N VAL A 628 37.55 54.19 -8.67
CA VAL A 628 36.24 53.54 -8.62
C VAL A 628 35.30 54.33 -7.70
N ASN A 629 34.08 54.54 -8.16
CA ASN A 629 32.98 55.04 -7.35
C ASN A 629 32.20 53.84 -6.80
N LEU A 630 32.11 53.76 -5.48
CA LEU A 630 31.30 52.81 -4.73
C LEU A 630 30.00 53.50 -4.30
N SER A 631 28.89 52.79 -4.45
CA SER A 631 27.61 53.21 -3.87
C SER A 631 26.85 52.01 -3.29
N ILE A 632 26.34 52.16 -2.08
CA ILE A 632 25.63 51.11 -1.35
C ILE A 632 24.25 51.64 -1.01
N HIS A 633 23.22 51.02 -1.57
CA HIS A 633 21.82 51.41 -1.43
C HIS A 633 21.12 50.42 -0.50
N PRO A 634 20.65 50.83 0.70
CA PRO A 634 19.79 49.98 1.51
C PRO A 634 18.43 49.82 0.84
N LEU A 635 17.96 48.58 0.68
CA LEU A 635 16.67 48.26 0.09
C LEU A 635 15.61 48.17 1.18
N LEU A 636 14.61 49.05 1.13
CA LEU A 636 13.44 49.00 2.00
C LEU A 636 12.45 47.95 1.46
N THR A 637 12.38 46.80 2.12
CA THR A 637 11.63 45.61 1.69
C THR A 637 10.10 45.81 1.78
N GLY A 638 9.54 46.47 0.76
CA GLY A 638 8.10 46.61 0.57
C GLY A 638 7.54 45.52 -0.35
N LEU A 639 6.78 44.58 0.25
CA LEU A 639 6.10 43.43 -0.38
C LEU A 639 7.01 42.25 -0.79
N ALA A 640 6.54 41.04 -0.48
CA ALA A 640 7.02 39.74 -0.98
C ALA A 640 8.49 39.32 -0.67
N ALA A 641 8.90 39.39 0.60
CA ALA A 641 9.99 38.57 1.15
C ALA A 641 9.73 38.21 2.61
N SER A 642 10.33 37.11 3.10
CA SER A 642 10.27 36.71 4.52
C SER A 642 11.04 37.69 5.42
N PRO A 643 10.71 37.79 6.73
CA PRO A 643 11.42 38.66 7.65
C PRO A 643 12.81 38.12 7.99
N GLY A 644 13.87 38.69 7.39
CA GLY A 644 15.26 38.38 7.69
C GLY A 644 16.24 39.33 7.00
N SER A 645 17.03 40.04 7.82
CA SER A 645 18.10 41.03 7.52
C SER A 645 17.82 42.16 6.50
N PRO A 646 18.42 43.36 6.67
CA PRO A 646 18.37 44.41 5.65
C PRO A 646 19.26 44.05 4.46
N LEU A 647 18.74 44.24 3.24
CA LEU A 647 19.47 43.97 2.00
C LEU A 647 20.13 45.22 1.45
N PHE A 648 21.34 45.09 0.91
CA PHE A 648 22.12 46.20 0.35
C PHE A 648 22.51 45.92 -1.10
N LEU A 649 22.21 46.88 -1.99
CA LEU A 649 22.68 46.86 -3.37
C LEU A 649 23.98 47.67 -3.49
N VAL A 650 25.10 46.95 -3.57
CA VAL A 650 26.43 47.48 -3.84
C VAL A 650 26.60 47.67 -5.34
N ILE A 651 27.03 48.86 -5.77
CA ILE A 651 27.30 49.18 -7.18
C ILE A 651 28.70 49.81 -7.29
N LEU A 652 29.48 49.31 -8.26
CA LEU A 652 30.87 49.67 -8.53
C LEU A 652 31.02 50.17 -9.98
N ALA A 653 31.40 51.43 -10.14
CA ALA A 653 31.56 52.08 -11.45
C ALA A 653 32.89 52.84 -11.55
N GLU A 654 33.55 52.79 -12.70
CA GLU A 654 34.83 53.48 -12.94
C GLU A 654 34.64 55.01 -13.00
N ALA A 655 35.63 55.77 -12.50
CA ALA A 655 35.58 57.23 -12.42
C ALA A 655 36.50 57.88 -13.47
N PRO A 656 36.04 58.90 -14.24
CA PRO A 656 36.85 59.58 -15.24
C PRO A 656 37.97 60.43 -14.58
N ALA A 657 39.15 60.44 -15.20
CA ALA A 657 40.36 61.01 -14.61
C ALA A 657 40.55 62.53 -14.86
N LEU A 658 41.21 63.19 -13.90
CA LEU A 658 41.69 64.59 -13.96
C LEU A 658 43.17 64.69 -13.52
N ALA A 659 43.80 65.84 -13.78
CA ALA A 659 45.27 66.02 -13.94
C ALA A 659 46.11 66.16 -12.62
N PRO A 660 47.47 66.09 -12.67
CA PRO A 660 48.34 65.82 -11.50
C PRO A 660 49.43 66.88 -11.13
N GLU A 661 49.95 66.78 -9.88
CA GLU A 661 51.19 67.38 -9.29
C GLU A 661 51.46 66.70 -7.90
N SER A 662 52.58 66.82 -7.13
CA SER A 662 54.02 67.11 -7.37
C SER A 662 54.87 66.77 -6.10
N THR A 663 56.22 66.90 -6.13
CA THR A 663 57.24 66.55 -5.08
C THR A 663 58.55 67.35 -5.31
N PRO A 664 59.70 67.26 -4.54
CA PRO A 664 60.07 66.65 -3.23
C PRO A 664 60.47 67.76 -2.18
N PRO A 665 61.64 67.94 -1.47
CA PRO A 665 62.95 67.23 -1.22
C PRO A 665 63.26 66.92 0.30
N ALA A 666 64.54 66.90 0.77
CA ALA A 666 64.96 66.48 2.15
C ALA A 666 66.41 66.92 2.63
N ALA A 667 66.85 66.45 3.83
CA ALA A 667 68.24 66.29 4.38
C ALA A 667 68.96 67.50 5.09
N PRO A 668 70.12 67.38 5.82
CA PRO A 668 70.84 66.28 6.54
C PRO A 668 71.41 66.64 7.98
N LEU A 669 72.42 65.89 8.51
CA LEU A 669 73.07 65.94 9.86
C LEU A 669 74.46 66.64 9.93
N LEU A 670 75.08 66.82 11.14
CA LEU A 670 76.52 66.50 11.48
C LEU A 670 77.02 66.88 12.93
N ASP A 671 78.29 66.55 13.27
CA ASP A 671 78.84 66.32 14.66
C ASP A 671 79.97 67.24 15.22
N ALA A 672 80.08 67.26 16.57
CA ALA A 672 81.26 67.25 17.50
C ALA A 672 82.44 68.29 17.50
N LYS A 673 82.94 68.66 18.71
CA LYS A 673 84.32 68.36 19.25
C LYS A 673 84.79 69.05 20.57
N THR A 674 85.09 68.22 21.60
CA THR A 674 86.24 68.20 22.56
C THR A 674 87.13 69.42 22.91
N SER A 675 87.35 69.73 24.22
CA SER A 675 88.62 69.50 24.99
C SER A 675 88.87 70.40 26.25
N GLU A 676 88.83 69.81 27.45
CA GLU A 676 89.91 69.70 28.50
C GLU A 676 91.12 70.68 28.54
N VAL A 677 91.70 71.12 29.70
CA VAL A 677 91.45 70.97 31.17
C VAL A 677 91.99 72.22 31.91
N ASP A 678 91.44 72.61 33.07
CA ASP A 678 92.27 72.93 34.27
C ASP A 678 91.51 72.68 35.58
N THR A 679 92.23 72.35 36.65
CA THR A 679 91.78 71.38 37.68
C THR A 679 91.13 71.96 38.94
N ASP A 680 91.31 73.24 39.26
CA ASP A 680 90.66 73.86 40.44
C ASP A 680 89.25 74.37 40.13
N ALA A 681 89.04 74.93 38.93
CA ALA A 681 87.70 75.22 38.40
C ALA A 681 86.85 73.94 38.30
N GLN A 682 87.52 72.81 38.05
CA GLN A 682 86.92 71.48 37.98
C GLN A 682 86.30 71.04 39.32
N LEU A 683 86.75 71.55 40.48
CA LEU A 683 86.26 71.15 41.80
C LEU A 683 85.05 72.01 42.28
N SER A 684 84.95 73.27 41.84
CA SER A 684 83.69 74.02 41.91
C SER A 684 82.67 73.50 40.90
N ALA A 685 83.11 73.24 39.66
CA ALA A 685 82.26 72.67 38.62
C ALA A 685 81.69 71.31 39.06
N LEU A 686 82.49 70.41 39.66
CA LEU A 686 81.98 69.12 40.13
C LEU A 686 80.90 69.25 41.23
N ARG A 687 80.85 70.37 41.98
CA ARG A 687 79.80 70.63 42.99
C ARG A 687 78.52 71.20 42.39
N GLU A 688 78.65 72.07 41.38
CA GLU A 688 77.49 72.55 40.62
C GLU A 688 76.95 71.46 39.69
N GLU A 689 77.82 70.65 39.10
CA GLU A 689 77.50 69.44 38.34
C GLU A 689 76.88 68.36 39.23
N MET A 690 77.33 68.18 40.49
CA MET A 690 76.67 67.29 41.44
C MET A 690 75.27 67.80 41.79
N ARG A 691 75.07 69.09 42.07
CA ARG A 691 73.73 69.65 42.29
C ARG A 691 72.84 69.52 41.06
N ALA A 692 73.34 69.86 39.88
CA ALA A 692 72.61 69.71 38.63
C ALA A 692 72.29 68.23 38.33
N LYS A 693 73.16 67.29 38.73
CA LYS A 693 72.90 65.84 38.64
C LYS A 693 71.90 65.37 39.69
N ASP A 694 71.93 65.88 40.91
CA ASP A 694 70.96 65.54 41.95
C ASP A 694 69.56 66.08 41.60
N GLU A 695 69.48 67.33 41.12
CA GLU A 695 68.25 67.96 40.60
C GLU A 695 67.75 67.25 39.32
N TYR A 696 68.63 66.86 38.40
CA TYR A 696 68.28 66.06 37.22
C TYR A 696 67.85 64.62 37.58
N LEU A 697 68.52 63.98 38.55
CA LEU A 697 68.14 62.66 39.06
C LEU A 697 66.82 62.71 39.82
N GLN A 698 66.48 63.85 40.43
CA GLN A 698 65.16 64.05 41.04
C GLN A 698 64.10 64.33 39.97
N SER A 699 64.33 65.20 38.99
CA SER A 699 63.41 65.43 37.85
C SER A 699 63.12 64.12 37.10
N THR A 700 64.17 63.39 36.71
CA THR A 700 64.00 62.10 36.01
C THR A 700 63.40 61.00 36.89
N ARG A 701 63.49 61.12 38.23
CA ARG A 701 62.78 60.22 39.15
C ARG A 701 61.30 60.57 39.27
N GLU A 702 60.95 61.85 39.36
CA GLU A 702 59.57 62.33 39.38
C GLU A 702 58.88 62.05 38.03
N GLU A 703 59.60 62.20 36.92
CA GLU A 703 59.18 61.76 35.58
C GLU A 703 59.01 60.23 35.49
N LEU A 704 59.94 59.43 36.04
CA LEU A 704 59.83 57.97 36.07
C LEU A 704 58.70 57.47 36.99
N GLU A 705 58.49 58.11 38.14
CA GLU A 705 57.39 57.77 39.06
C GLU A 705 56.05 58.13 38.41
N THR A 706 55.93 59.30 37.76
CA THR A 706 54.75 59.68 36.95
C THR A 706 54.51 58.69 35.81
N ALA A 707 55.52 58.37 35.01
CA ALA A 707 55.40 57.43 33.89
C ALA A 707 55.06 56.00 34.36
N ASN A 708 55.47 55.60 35.56
CA ASN A 708 55.15 54.29 36.15
C ASN A 708 53.73 54.27 36.75
N GLU A 709 53.21 55.40 37.24
CA GLU A 709 51.80 55.55 37.59
C GLU A 709 50.90 55.56 36.34
N GLU A 710 51.26 56.27 35.27
CA GLU A 710 50.57 56.20 33.98
C GLU A 710 50.58 54.78 33.41
N LEU A 711 51.72 54.09 33.42
CA LEU A 711 51.85 52.73 32.91
C LEU A 711 51.08 51.70 33.78
N LYS A 712 50.98 51.93 35.10
CA LYS A 712 50.11 51.14 35.98
C LYS A 712 48.62 51.42 35.71
N SER A 713 48.23 52.67 35.49
CA SER A 713 46.86 53.02 35.09
C SER A 713 46.49 52.39 33.75
N ALA A 714 47.41 52.39 32.78
CA ALA A 714 47.23 51.73 31.49
C ALA A 714 47.14 50.19 31.60
N ILE A 715 47.81 49.58 32.59
CA ILE A 715 47.64 48.15 32.90
C ILE A 715 46.25 47.88 33.51
N GLU A 716 45.78 48.73 34.43
CA GLU A 716 44.47 48.57 35.07
C GLU A 716 43.32 48.82 34.07
N GLU A 717 43.43 49.81 33.18
CA GLU A 717 42.52 49.99 32.05
C GLU A 717 42.57 48.79 31.08
N MET A 718 43.76 48.29 30.74
CA MET A 718 43.89 47.12 29.84
C MET A 718 43.31 45.85 30.47
N GLN A 719 43.40 45.68 31.80
CA GLN A 719 42.74 44.59 32.51
C GLN A 719 41.22 44.75 32.48
N SER A 720 40.69 45.94 32.76
CA SER A 720 39.25 46.22 32.66
C SER A 720 38.70 45.99 31.25
N VAL A 721 39.44 46.40 30.21
CA VAL A 721 39.08 46.17 28.80
C VAL A 721 39.15 44.68 28.46
N ASN A 722 40.07 43.92 29.06
CA ASN A 722 40.17 42.47 28.84
C ASN A 722 39.05 41.70 29.57
N GLU A 723 38.58 42.16 30.73
CA GLU A 723 37.39 41.63 31.41
C GLU A 723 36.10 41.96 30.63
N GLU A 724 35.97 43.19 30.09
CA GLU A 724 34.85 43.57 29.21
C GLU A 724 34.87 42.79 27.89
N LEU A 725 36.04 42.57 27.29
CA LEU A 725 36.21 41.69 26.12
C LEU A 725 35.83 40.24 26.43
N GLN A 726 36.19 39.71 27.60
CA GLN A 726 35.77 38.36 27.99
C GLN A 726 34.24 38.30 28.17
N SER A 727 33.63 39.27 28.86
CA SER A 727 32.18 39.35 29.05
C SER A 727 31.43 39.44 27.72
N THR A 728 31.89 40.27 26.79
CA THR A 728 31.29 40.36 25.44
C THR A 728 31.51 39.09 24.61
N ASN A 729 32.59 38.33 24.84
CA ASN A 729 32.81 37.04 24.22
C ASN A 729 31.87 35.95 24.80
N GLU A 730 31.59 35.97 26.10
CA GLU A 730 30.58 35.10 26.74
C GLU A 730 29.15 35.44 26.28
N GLU A 731 28.82 36.73 26.07
CA GLU A 731 27.57 37.16 25.43
C GLU A 731 27.48 36.74 23.95
N LEU A 732 28.60 36.73 23.21
CA LEU A 732 28.66 36.24 21.83
C LEU A 732 28.55 34.72 21.73
N GLU A 733 29.13 33.95 22.65
CA GLU A 733 28.98 32.49 22.69
C GLU A 733 27.55 32.08 23.06
N THR A 734 26.93 32.72 24.06
CA THR A 734 25.51 32.46 24.40
C THR A 734 24.56 32.88 23.27
N SER A 735 24.77 34.03 22.63
CA SER A 735 23.98 34.45 21.45
C SER A 735 24.14 33.48 20.26
N LYS A 736 25.34 32.91 20.08
CA LYS A 736 25.60 31.87 19.07
C LYS A 736 24.89 30.55 19.39
N GLU A 737 24.82 30.14 20.66
CA GLU A 737 24.05 28.95 21.07
C GLU A 737 22.54 29.15 20.83
N GLU A 738 21.98 30.32 21.15
CA GLU A 738 20.58 30.65 20.83
C GLU A 738 20.33 30.61 19.31
N LEU A 739 21.21 31.22 18.50
CA LEU A 739 21.09 31.17 17.04
C LEU A 739 21.24 29.76 16.47
N GLN A 740 22.06 28.89 17.07
CA GLN A 740 22.15 27.49 16.65
C GLN A 740 20.85 26.74 16.98
N SER A 741 20.30 26.92 18.19
CA SER A 741 19.03 26.30 18.59
C SER A 741 17.86 26.72 17.68
N VAL A 742 17.77 28.01 17.33
CA VAL A 742 16.75 28.51 16.39
C VAL A 742 16.95 27.93 14.99
N ASN A 743 18.18 27.74 14.52
CA ASN A 743 18.44 27.07 13.24
C ASN A 743 18.02 25.59 13.26
N GLU A 744 18.22 24.88 14.37
CA GLU A 744 17.78 23.49 14.55
C GLU A 744 16.24 23.36 14.60
N GLU A 745 15.54 24.31 15.24
CA GLU A 745 14.08 24.41 15.19
C GLU A 745 13.59 24.71 13.75
N VAL A 746 14.17 25.69 13.06
CA VAL A 746 13.80 26.06 11.69
C VAL A 746 14.09 24.92 10.69
N ALA A 747 15.18 24.17 10.86
CA ALA A 747 15.46 22.98 10.06
C ALA A 747 14.40 21.88 10.29
N THR A 748 13.98 21.69 11.54
CA THR A 748 12.91 20.74 11.91
C THR A 748 11.56 21.14 11.29
N VAL A 749 11.17 22.42 11.42
CA VAL A 749 9.93 22.97 10.86
C VAL A 749 9.90 22.89 9.33
N ASN A 750 11.02 23.19 8.65
CA ASN A 750 11.12 23.01 7.20
C ASN A 750 11.00 21.53 6.78
N THR A 751 11.56 20.61 7.58
CA THR A 751 11.46 19.16 7.33
C THR A 751 10.02 18.67 7.52
N GLU A 752 9.30 19.15 8.54
CA GLU A 752 7.87 18.86 8.69
C GLU A 752 7.05 19.46 7.54
N LEU A 753 7.28 20.72 7.17
CA LEU A 753 6.56 21.39 6.08
C LEU A 753 6.74 20.66 4.74
N GLN A 754 7.97 20.25 4.41
CA GLN A 754 8.26 19.42 3.24
C GLN A 754 7.49 18.09 3.29
N SER A 755 7.47 17.44 4.45
CA SER A 755 6.68 16.22 4.67
C SER A 755 5.17 16.45 4.46
N LYS A 756 4.60 17.56 4.95
CA LYS A 756 3.18 17.93 4.68
C LYS A 756 2.90 18.20 3.21
N VAL A 757 3.84 18.81 2.47
CA VAL A 757 3.70 19.03 1.01
C VAL A 757 3.70 17.69 0.27
N GLU A 758 4.54 16.74 0.68
CA GLU A 758 4.57 15.40 0.12
C GLU A 758 3.33 14.57 0.51
N ASP A 759 2.81 14.70 1.75
CA ASP A 759 1.51 14.16 2.15
C ASP A 759 0.37 14.67 1.28
N LEU A 760 0.27 15.99 1.09
CA LEU A 760 -0.77 16.62 0.27
C LEU A 760 -0.69 16.17 -1.19
N SER A 761 0.54 16.09 -1.73
CA SER A 761 0.80 15.58 -3.08
C SER A 761 0.38 14.12 -3.23
N ARG A 762 0.74 13.26 -2.25
CA ARG A 762 0.30 11.86 -2.19
C ARG A 762 -1.22 11.75 -2.14
N ALA A 763 -1.88 12.46 -1.23
CA ALA A 763 -3.34 12.43 -1.08
C ALA A 763 -4.09 12.91 -2.34
N ASN A 764 -3.58 13.93 -3.04
CA ASN A 764 -4.14 14.40 -4.29
C ASN A 764 -3.95 13.38 -5.44
N ASN A 765 -2.79 12.74 -5.51
CA ASN A 765 -2.54 11.66 -6.47
C ASN A 765 -3.40 10.43 -6.19
N ASP A 766 -3.53 10.00 -4.93
CA ASP A 766 -4.44 8.93 -4.50
C ASP A 766 -5.89 9.25 -4.88
N MET A 767 -6.36 10.48 -4.63
CA MET A 767 -7.71 10.92 -5.02
C MET A 767 -7.94 10.84 -6.53
N ASN A 768 -6.98 11.31 -7.34
CA ASN A 768 -7.07 11.24 -8.80
C ASN A 768 -7.03 9.79 -9.31
N ASN A 769 -6.19 8.94 -8.72
CA ASN A 769 -6.08 7.51 -9.04
C ASN A 769 -7.34 6.73 -8.65
N LEU A 770 -7.95 7.02 -7.50
CA LEU A 770 -9.23 6.44 -7.08
C LEU A 770 -10.36 6.86 -8.04
N LEU A 771 -10.48 8.16 -8.32
CA LEU A 771 -11.49 8.71 -9.23
C LEU A 771 -11.38 8.12 -10.64
N ALA A 772 -10.17 7.94 -11.18
CA ALA A 772 -9.94 7.23 -12.43
C ALA A 772 -10.22 5.71 -12.31
N GLY A 773 -9.81 5.08 -11.21
CA GLY A 773 -9.89 3.65 -10.96
C GLY A 773 -11.32 3.09 -10.79
N THR A 774 -12.27 3.92 -10.34
CA THR A 774 -13.70 3.53 -10.29
C THR A 774 -14.31 3.28 -11.66
N GLY A 775 -13.79 3.91 -12.71
CA GLY A 775 -14.39 3.90 -14.05
C GLY A 775 -15.72 4.65 -14.17
N ILE A 776 -16.08 5.49 -13.20
CA ILE A 776 -17.31 6.30 -13.22
C ILE A 776 -17.00 7.67 -13.84
N ALA A 777 -17.60 7.95 -14.99
CA ALA A 777 -17.57 9.27 -15.60
C ALA A 777 -18.25 10.30 -14.67
N THR A 778 -17.48 11.27 -14.20
CA THR A 778 -17.89 12.23 -13.16
C THR A 778 -17.35 13.62 -13.47
N ILE A 779 -18.22 14.64 -13.39
CA ILE A 779 -17.87 16.07 -13.47
C ILE A 779 -18.23 16.74 -12.15
N PHE A 780 -17.34 17.57 -11.63
CA PHE A 780 -17.63 18.53 -10.59
C PHE A 780 -17.72 19.91 -11.23
N ILE A 781 -18.81 20.62 -10.97
CA ILE A 781 -19.01 22.01 -11.39
C ILE A 781 -19.21 22.92 -10.17
N ASP A 782 -18.88 24.20 -10.29
CA ASP A 782 -19.12 25.20 -9.25
C ASP A 782 -20.57 25.76 -9.30
N HIS A 783 -20.87 26.68 -8.39
CA HIS A 783 -22.13 27.43 -8.31
C HIS A 783 -22.43 28.32 -9.53
N GLN A 784 -21.45 28.56 -10.41
CA GLN A 784 -21.57 29.32 -11.67
C GLN A 784 -21.62 28.38 -12.89
N LEU A 785 -21.58 27.05 -12.65
CA LEU A 785 -21.50 25.97 -13.63
C LEU A 785 -20.15 25.86 -14.40
N HIS A 786 -19.07 26.43 -13.90
CA HIS A 786 -17.72 26.17 -14.39
C HIS A 786 -17.22 24.80 -13.93
N ILE A 787 -16.47 24.09 -14.77
CA ILE A 787 -15.92 22.77 -14.44
C ILE A 787 -14.74 22.91 -13.48
N LEU A 788 -14.88 22.35 -12.28
CA LEU A 788 -13.83 22.32 -11.25
C LEU A 788 -12.84 21.16 -11.47
N ARG A 789 -13.34 19.98 -11.86
CA ARG A 789 -12.56 18.78 -12.22
C ARG A 789 -13.48 17.74 -12.88
N PHE A 790 -12.91 16.80 -13.62
CA PHE A 790 -13.65 15.67 -14.20
C PHE A 790 -12.78 14.40 -14.28
N THR A 791 -13.40 13.22 -14.36
CA THR A 791 -12.66 11.95 -14.52
C THR A 791 -12.40 11.63 -15.99
N PRO A 792 -11.27 11.00 -16.36
CA PRO A 792 -10.92 10.74 -17.77
C PRO A 792 -11.98 9.95 -18.57
N THR A 793 -12.74 9.07 -17.89
CA THR A 793 -13.86 8.33 -18.51
C THR A 793 -14.95 9.25 -19.06
N THR A 794 -15.09 10.45 -18.50
CA THR A 794 -16.09 11.44 -18.92
C THR A 794 -15.87 11.94 -20.34
N SER A 795 -14.61 12.02 -20.80
CA SER A 795 -14.26 12.45 -22.16
C SER A 795 -14.85 11.55 -23.27
N GLN A 796 -15.39 10.38 -22.92
CA GLN A 796 -16.11 9.48 -23.84
C GLN A 796 -17.61 9.84 -23.99
N ILE A 797 -18.18 10.59 -23.04
CA ILE A 797 -19.62 10.93 -22.97
C ILE A 797 -19.85 12.41 -23.28
N ILE A 798 -18.96 13.29 -22.82
CA ILE A 798 -18.93 14.72 -23.11
C ILE A 798 -17.50 15.04 -23.52
N ASN A 799 -17.32 15.72 -24.66
CA ASN A 799 -15.99 15.88 -25.28
C ASN A 799 -15.13 16.91 -24.52
N LEU A 800 -14.56 16.47 -23.39
CA LEU A 800 -13.75 17.25 -22.45
C LEU A 800 -12.26 17.02 -22.65
N ILE A 801 -11.49 18.11 -22.70
CA ILE A 801 -10.02 18.09 -22.60
C ILE A 801 -9.54 18.77 -21.29
N PRO A 802 -8.33 18.47 -20.77
CA PRO A 802 -7.89 19.00 -19.48
C PRO A 802 -7.87 20.53 -19.36
N SER A 803 -7.81 21.26 -20.48
CA SER A 803 -7.89 22.72 -20.53
C SER A 803 -9.31 23.29 -20.48
N ASP A 804 -10.36 22.46 -20.38
CA ASP A 804 -11.74 22.90 -20.14
C ASP A 804 -12.05 23.09 -18.63
N VAL A 805 -11.10 22.83 -17.74
CA VAL A 805 -11.23 23.22 -16.31
C VAL A 805 -11.31 24.75 -16.23
N GLY A 806 -12.32 25.26 -15.50
CA GLY A 806 -12.70 26.67 -15.47
C GLY A 806 -13.67 27.11 -16.57
N ARG A 807 -14.04 26.24 -17.52
CA ARG A 807 -15.00 26.57 -18.60
C ARG A 807 -16.45 26.28 -18.18
N PRO A 808 -17.45 27.08 -18.58
CA PRO A 808 -18.86 26.78 -18.32
C PRO A 808 -19.30 25.47 -18.99
N VAL A 809 -20.00 24.60 -18.24
CA VAL A 809 -20.44 23.28 -18.71
C VAL A 809 -21.38 23.36 -19.93
N GLY A 810 -22.12 24.46 -20.08
CA GLY A 810 -23.00 24.71 -21.23
C GLY A 810 -22.30 25.12 -22.53
N HIS A 811 -20.98 25.34 -22.52
CA HIS A 811 -20.20 25.69 -23.72
C HIS A 811 -19.53 24.46 -24.38
N LEU A 812 -20.04 23.26 -24.09
CA LEU A 812 -19.46 21.97 -24.50
C LEU A 812 -20.49 21.11 -25.21
N VAL A 813 -20.06 20.41 -26.25
CA VAL A 813 -20.92 19.48 -27.02
C VAL A 813 -21.02 18.16 -26.27
N SER A 814 -22.17 17.90 -25.65
CA SER A 814 -22.52 16.61 -25.08
C SER A 814 -22.83 15.61 -26.19
N ASN A 815 -22.28 14.40 -26.13
CA ASN A 815 -22.61 13.32 -27.07
C ASN A 815 -23.94 12.62 -26.71
N LEU A 816 -24.84 13.30 -25.99
CA LEU A 816 -26.11 12.75 -25.50
C LEU A 816 -27.22 12.99 -26.53
N VAL A 817 -27.91 11.92 -26.93
CA VAL A 817 -28.95 11.98 -27.97
C VAL A 817 -30.28 12.38 -27.32
N GLY A 818 -30.85 13.51 -27.75
CA GLY A 818 -32.16 13.98 -27.31
C GLY A 818 -32.23 14.49 -25.87
N TYR A 819 -31.09 14.91 -25.29
CA TYR A 819 -31.03 15.45 -23.92
C TYR A 819 -30.17 16.72 -23.85
N ASP A 820 -30.80 17.85 -24.15
CA ASP A 820 -30.15 19.17 -24.20
C ASP A 820 -30.24 19.95 -22.87
N ARG A 821 -30.99 19.43 -21.89
CA ARG A 821 -31.39 20.14 -20.67
C ARG A 821 -30.37 20.11 -19.52
N LEU A 822 -29.15 19.64 -19.77
CA LEU A 822 -28.09 19.47 -18.76
C LEU A 822 -27.83 20.74 -17.91
N VAL A 823 -27.87 21.92 -18.54
CA VAL A 823 -27.64 23.21 -17.86
C VAL A 823 -28.84 23.64 -17.00
N GLU A 824 -30.07 23.45 -17.49
CA GLU A 824 -31.29 23.75 -16.73
C GLU A 824 -31.40 22.85 -15.51
N ASP A 825 -31.19 21.55 -15.71
CA ASP A 825 -31.31 20.54 -14.66
C ASP A 825 -30.16 20.65 -13.65
N ALA A 826 -28.96 21.09 -14.05
CA ALA A 826 -27.89 21.44 -13.12
C ALA A 826 -28.26 22.65 -12.23
N LYS A 827 -28.84 23.72 -12.79
CA LYS A 827 -29.35 24.86 -11.99
C LYS A 827 -30.47 24.44 -11.07
N GLY A 828 -31.46 23.68 -11.57
CA GLY A 828 -32.56 23.17 -10.76
C GLY A 828 -32.09 22.38 -9.54
N VAL A 829 -31.02 21.60 -9.64
CA VAL A 829 -30.43 20.87 -8.49
C VAL A 829 -29.66 21.79 -7.53
N LEU A 830 -29.07 22.89 -7.99
CA LEU A 830 -28.48 23.92 -7.12
C LEU A 830 -29.57 24.71 -6.38
N ASP A 831 -30.60 25.17 -7.10
CA ASP A 831 -31.66 26.03 -6.57
C ASP A 831 -32.60 25.28 -5.60
N THR A 832 -32.92 24.01 -5.90
CA THR A 832 -33.86 23.19 -5.09
C THR A 832 -33.18 22.22 -4.13
N LEU A 833 -31.86 22.05 -4.24
CA LEU A 833 -31.04 21.05 -3.51
C LEU A 833 -31.53 19.60 -3.63
N THR A 834 -32.44 19.32 -4.56
CA THR A 834 -33.09 18.02 -4.75
C THR A 834 -32.36 17.24 -5.85
N PRO A 835 -31.74 16.08 -5.56
CA PRO A 835 -31.01 15.30 -6.56
C PRO A 835 -31.86 14.88 -7.76
N LEU A 836 -31.34 15.07 -8.97
CA LEU A 836 -31.93 14.52 -10.20
C LEU A 836 -31.30 13.17 -10.56
N GLU A 837 -32.11 12.25 -11.08
CA GLU A 837 -31.69 10.99 -11.65
C GLU A 837 -32.51 10.73 -12.93
N THR A 838 -31.84 10.52 -14.06
CA THR A 838 -32.46 10.34 -15.38
C THR A 838 -31.68 9.35 -16.24
N GLN A 839 -32.31 8.75 -17.25
CA GLN A 839 -31.65 7.86 -18.21
C GLN A 839 -31.36 8.64 -19.50
N VAL A 840 -30.11 8.58 -19.96
CA VAL A 840 -29.63 9.25 -21.18
C VAL A 840 -28.90 8.25 -22.07
N GLN A 841 -28.99 8.45 -23.39
CA GLN A 841 -28.29 7.61 -24.37
C GLN A 841 -27.19 8.45 -25.07
N SER A 842 -26.02 7.85 -25.34
CA SER A 842 -24.99 8.50 -26.14
C SER A 842 -25.16 8.27 -27.65
N SER A 843 -24.47 9.06 -28.47
CA SER A 843 -24.43 8.92 -29.93
C SER A 843 -23.84 7.58 -30.40
N ALA A 844 -23.09 6.89 -29.54
CA ALA A 844 -22.62 5.52 -29.75
C ALA A 844 -23.67 4.44 -29.39
N GLY A 845 -24.90 4.85 -29.03
CA GLY A 845 -26.01 3.96 -28.67
C GLY A 845 -25.96 3.40 -27.24
N LEU A 846 -24.93 3.72 -26.45
CA LEU A 846 -24.75 3.27 -25.07
C LEU A 846 -25.72 4.00 -24.12
N TRP A 847 -26.19 3.32 -23.08
CA TRP A 847 -27.17 3.84 -22.13
C TRP A 847 -26.53 4.11 -20.76
N TYR A 848 -26.83 5.26 -20.18
CA TYR A 848 -26.32 5.69 -18.89
C TYR A 848 -27.45 6.18 -17.97
N VAL A 849 -27.36 5.89 -16.68
CA VAL A 849 -28.06 6.67 -15.65
C VAL A 849 -27.19 7.88 -15.34
N MET A 850 -27.68 9.07 -15.66
CA MET A 850 -27.09 10.32 -15.20
C MET A 850 -27.71 10.72 -13.86
N ARG A 851 -26.87 11.10 -12.89
CA ARG A 851 -27.30 11.71 -11.62
C ARG A 851 -26.65 13.07 -11.46
N ILE A 852 -27.41 14.05 -10.99
CA ILE A 852 -26.91 15.37 -10.58
C ILE A 852 -27.22 15.55 -9.10
N ARG A 853 -26.22 15.98 -8.32
CA ARG A 853 -26.33 16.21 -6.86
C ARG A 853 -25.65 17.52 -6.46
N PRO A 854 -26.15 18.25 -5.46
CA PRO A 854 -25.41 19.40 -4.92
C PRO A 854 -24.10 18.92 -4.27
N TYR A 855 -23.00 19.57 -4.62
CA TYR A 855 -21.69 19.40 -4.00
C TYR A 855 -21.58 20.36 -2.82
N ARG A 856 -21.23 19.83 -1.64
CA ARG A 856 -21.08 20.63 -0.41
C ARG A 856 -19.64 20.59 0.09
N THR A 857 -19.16 21.70 0.62
CA THR A 857 -17.91 21.77 1.40
C THR A 857 -18.10 21.16 2.79
N LEU A 858 -17.01 21.08 3.55
CA LEU A 858 -17.05 20.63 4.96
C LEU A 858 -17.90 21.58 5.84
N ASP A 859 -17.92 22.87 5.49
CA ASP A 859 -18.73 23.93 6.09
C ASP A 859 -20.21 23.87 5.66
N ASN A 860 -20.61 22.80 4.96
CA ASN A 860 -21.96 22.52 4.47
C ASN A 860 -22.51 23.57 3.46
N VAL A 861 -21.65 24.47 2.96
CA VAL A 861 -21.93 25.42 1.88
C VAL A 861 -22.01 24.67 0.54
N ILE A 862 -22.97 25.04 -0.32
CA ILE A 862 -23.08 24.47 -1.66
C ILE A 862 -22.08 25.17 -2.59
N ALA A 863 -20.88 24.58 -2.74
CA ALA A 863 -19.87 25.08 -3.67
C ALA A 863 -20.24 24.85 -5.15
N GLY A 864 -21.15 23.92 -5.44
CA GLY A 864 -21.62 23.62 -6.78
C GLY A 864 -22.36 22.28 -6.88
N ALA A 865 -22.11 21.50 -7.93
CA ALA A 865 -22.78 20.22 -8.17
C ALA A 865 -21.83 19.13 -8.70
N VAL A 866 -22.20 17.86 -8.49
CA VAL A 866 -21.56 16.68 -9.07
C VAL A 866 -22.51 16.00 -10.05
N ILE A 867 -22.04 15.77 -11.27
CA ILE A 867 -22.73 15.04 -12.33
C ILE A 867 -22.01 13.70 -12.52
N THR A 868 -22.70 12.57 -12.36
CA THR A 868 -22.13 11.22 -12.55
C THR A 868 -22.92 10.44 -13.59
N PHE A 869 -22.23 9.70 -14.47
CA PHE A 869 -22.82 8.79 -15.45
C PHE A 869 -22.46 7.33 -15.11
N MET A 870 -23.47 6.47 -14.99
CA MET A 870 -23.32 5.05 -14.72
C MET A 870 -23.86 4.23 -15.89
N ASP A 871 -23.01 3.44 -16.54
CA ASP A 871 -23.37 2.59 -17.68
C ASP A 871 -24.40 1.52 -17.29
N ILE A 872 -25.50 1.45 -18.04
CA ILE A 872 -26.59 0.47 -17.91
C ILE A 872 -26.88 -0.24 -19.24
N THR A 873 -25.96 -0.18 -20.22
CA THR A 873 -26.15 -0.73 -21.57
C THR A 873 -26.49 -2.22 -21.55
N GLU A 874 -25.77 -3.01 -20.73
CA GLU A 874 -26.07 -4.44 -20.56
C GLU A 874 -27.44 -4.68 -19.90
N MET A 875 -27.83 -3.86 -18.93
CA MET A 875 -29.16 -3.96 -18.30
C MET A 875 -30.27 -3.70 -19.33
N LYS A 876 -30.10 -2.72 -20.21
CA LYS A 876 -31.04 -2.43 -21.30
C LYS A 876 -31.08 -3.51 -22.38
N ARG A 877 -29.94 -4.14 -22.70
CA ARG A 877 -29.86 -5.31 -23.60
C ARG A 877 -30.61 -6.51 -23.02
N VAL A 878 -30.39 -6.82 -21.74
CA VAL A 878 -31.08 -7.91 -21.03
C VAL A 878 -32.59 -7.64 -20.90
N GLU A 879 -32.99 -6.40 -20.61
CA GLU A 879 -34.40 -5.98 -20.55
C GLU A 879 -35.11 -6.25 -21.89
N ALA A 880 -34.58 -5.75 -23.01
CA ALA A 880 -35.13 -5.98 -24.35
C ALA A 880 -35.14 -7.47 -24.76
N LEU A 881 -34.10 -8.23 -24.40
CA LEU A 881 -34.03 -9.67 -24.66
C LEU A 881 -35.08 -10.46 -23.85
N LEU A 882 -35.34 -10.05 -22.61
CA LEU A 882 -36.38 -10.63 -21.76
C LEU A 882 -37.79 -10.30 -22.27
N GLU A 883 -38.05 -9.07 -22.75
CA GLU A 883 -39.35 -8.71 -23.35
C GLU A 883 -39.62 -9.50 -24.64
N SER A 884 -38.61 -9.64 -25.51
CA SER A 884 -38.68 -10.48 -26.72
C SER A 884 -38.95 -11.94 -26.36
N ARG A 885 -38.17 -12.51 -25.42
CA ARG A 885 -38.32 -13.91 -25.00
C ARG A 885 -39.64 -14.19 -24.27
N ALA A 886 -40.15 -13.25 -23.48
CA ALA A 886 -41.46 -13.35 -22.84
C ALA A 886 -42.62 -13.32 -23.85
N SER A 887 -42.47 -12.52 -24.92
CA SER A 887 -43.43 -12.46 -26.02
C SER A 887 -43.50 -13.79 -26.79
N LEU A 888 -42.34 -14.39 -27.09
CA LEU A 888 -42.24 -15.73 -27.68
C LEU A 888 -42.83 -16.82 -26.76
N PHE A 889 -42.54 -16.79 -25.47
CA PHE A 889 -43.08 -17.77 -24.51
C PHE A 889 -44.61 -17.74 -24.42
N ARG A 890 -45.24 -16.56 -24.50
CA ARG A 890 -46.71 -16.43 -24.50
C ARG A 890 -47.36 -17.13 -25.69
N LEU A 891 -46.74 -17.07 -26.87
CA LEU A 891 -47.20 -17.79 -28.07
C LEU A 891 -47.04 -19.32 -27.91
N GLY A 892 -45.93 -19.78 -27.34
CA GLY A 892 -45.66 -21.21 -27.14
C GLY A 892 -46.68 -21.91 -26.24
N VAL A 893 -47.16 -21.26 -25.17
CA VAL A 893 -48.16 -21.82 -24.25
C VAL A 893 -49.49 -22.11 -24.96
N VAL A 894 -49.96 -21.18 -25.80
CA VAL A 894 -51.24 -21.32 -26.53
C VAL A 894 -51.22 -22.52 -27.49
N VAL A 895 -50.07 -22.82 -28.11
CA VAL A 895 -49.91 -23.96 -29.02
C VAL A 895 -49.80 -25.28 -28.25
N ARG A 896 -49.22 -25.27 -27.04
CA ARG A 896 -49.00 -26.48 -26.23
C ARG A 896 -50.29 -27.03 -25.61
N ASP A 897 -51.17 -26.15 -25.14
CA ASP A 897 -52.43 -26.52 -24.49
C ASP A 897 -53.58 -26.73 -25.50
N ALA A 898 -53.33 -26.55 -26.80
CA ALA A 898 -54.31 -26.79 -27.85
C ALA A 898 -54.72 -28.28 -27.92
N PHE A 899 -56.01 -28.54 -28.15
CA PHE A 899 -56.54 -29.90 -28.38
C PHE A 899 -56.37 -30.38 -29.83
N ASP A 900 -56.21 -29.44 -30.78
CA ASP A 900 -55.92 -29.76 -32.17
C ASP A 900 -54.43 -30.11 -32.35
N ALA A 901 -54.14 -30.92 -33.36
CA ALA A 901 -52.78 -31.19 -33.77
C ALA A 901 -52.21 -29.98 -34.51
N VAL A 902 -51.25 -29.30 -33.89
CA VAL A 902 -50.51 -28.19 -34.50
C VAL A 902 -49.10 -28.69 -34.77
N THR A 903 -48.72 -28.67 -36.05
CA THR A 903 -47.39 -29.11 -36.50
C THR A 903 -46.77 -28.10 -37.45
N VAL A 904 -45.45 -27.99 -37.43
CA VAL A 904 -44.69 -27.22 -38.43
C VAL A 904 -43.84 -28.20 -39.22
N GLN A 905 -43.72 -27.98 -40.53
CA GLN A 905 -42.87 -28.77 -41.43
C GLN A 905 -42.00 -27.89 -42.33
N GLY A 906 -40.84 -28.40 -42.73
CA GLY A 906 -40.01 -27.79 -43.77
C GLY A 906 -40.67 -27.90 -45.15
N LEU A 907 -40.15 -27.16 -46.13
CA LEU A 907 -40.61 -27.25 -47.53
C LEU A 907 -40.30 -28.61 -48.18
N ASP A 908 -39.37 -29.40 -47.61
CA ASP A 908 -39.08 -30.79 -47.97
C ASP A 908 -40.01 -31.82 -47.27
N GLY A 909 -40.91 -31.35 -46.40
CA GLY A 909 -41.85 -32.17 -45.65
C GLY A 909 -41.32 -32.80 -44.37
N ARG A 910 -40.08 -32.51 -43.92
CA ARG A 910 -39.62 -32.89 -42.58
C ARG A 910 -40.43 -32.19 -41.51
N ILE A 911 -40.78 -32.88 -40.42
CA ILE A 911 -41.46 -32.27 -39.29
C ILE A 911 -40.44 -31.46 -38.46
N LEU A 912 -40.82 -30.25 -38.05
CA LEU A 912 -39.98 -29.27 -37.33
C LEU A 912 -40.55 -28.88 -35.96
N ALA A 913 -41.83 -29.15 -35.68
CA ALA A 913 -42.46 -28.98 -34.37
C ALA A 913 -43.72 -29.85 -34.28
N TRP A 914 -44.03 -30.40 -33.10
CA TRP A 914 -45.10 -31.38 -32.91
C TRP A 914 -45.79 -31.23 -31.55
N ASN A 915 -46.94 -30.54 -31.50
CA ASN A 915 -47.58 -30.23 -30.22
C ASN A 915 -48.20 -31.48 -29.53
N PRO A 916 -48.52 -31.41 -28.22
CA PRO A 916 -49.19 -32.50 -27.51
C PRO A 916 -50.60 -32.85 -28.04
N GLY A 917 -51.22 -32.00 -28.87
CA GLY A 917 -52.42 -32.36 -29.64
C GLY A 917 -52.12 -33.38 -30.74
N ALA A 918 -51.02 -33.21 -31.47
CA ALA A 918 -50.56 -34.13 -32.50
C ALA A 918 -50.15 -35.50 -31.93
N GLU A 919 -49.47 -35.51 -30.78
CA GLU A 919 -49.17 -36.76 -30.05
C GLU A 919 -50.46 -37.51 -29.65
N ARG A 920 -51.45 -36.82 -29.07
CA ARG A 920 -52.74 -37.44 -28.69
C ARG A 920 -53.55 -37.95 -29.88
N ILE A 921 -53.50 -37.28 -31.03
CA ILE A 921 -54.31 -37.64 -32.21
C ILE A 921 -53.63 -38.73 -33.05
N TYR A 922 -52.29 -38.78 -33.10
CA TYR A 922 -51.55 -39.69 -33.99
C TYR A 922 -50.67 -40.73 -33.30
N GLY A 923 -50.32 -40.55 -32.03
CA GLY A 923 -49.63 -41.56 -31.19
C GLY A 923 -48.10 -41.57 -31.25
N TRP A 924 -47.47 -40.66 -32.00
CA TRP A 924 -46.01 -40.43 -31.96
C TRP A 924 -45.69 -39.31 -30.97
N SER A 925 -44.61 -39.45 -30.20
CA SER A 925 -44.08 -38.35 -29.38
C SER A 925 -43.38 -37.30 -30.25
N GLU A 926 -43.08 -36.11 -29.70
CA GLU A 926 -42.37 -35.06 -30.43
C GLU A 926 -40.98 -35.53 -30.92
N ASP A 927 -40.20 -36.21 -30.07
CA ASP A 927 -38.88 -36.76 -30.44
C ASP A 927 -38.96 -37.78 -31.60
N GLU A 928 -40.01 -38.61 -31.65
CA GLU A 928 -40.23 -39.54 -32.76
C GLU A 928 -40.67 -38.81 -34.03
N ALA A 929 -41.59 -37.85 -33.90
CA ALA A 929 -42.19 -37.14 -35.02
C ALA A 929 -41.18 -36.24 -35.74
N LEU A 930 -40.25 -35.60 -35.01
CA LEU A 930 -39.18 -34.76 -35.59
C LEU A 930 -38.20 -35.55 -36.49
N LEU A 931 -38.19 -36.87 -36.41
CA LEU A 931 -37.39 -37.75 -37.28
C LEU A 931 -38.16 -38.21 -38.54
N MET A 932 -39.45 -37.88 -38.67
CA MET A 932 -40.33 -38.32 -39.76
C MET A 932 -40.50 -37.27 -40.87
N ASN A 933 -40.97 -37.72 -42.03
CA ASN A 933 -41.54 -36.84 -43.05
C ASN A 933 -43.07 -36.88 -42.99
N THR A 934 -43.75 -35.77 -43.23
CA THR A 934 -45.23 -35.72 -43.23
C THR A 934 -45.85 -36.68 -44.27
N ARG A 935 -45.13 -37.04 -45.34
CA ARG A 935 -45.59 -38.06 -46.31
C ARG A 935 -45.82 -39.43 -45.68
N ASP A 936 -45.06 -39.78 -44.64
CA ASP A 936 -45.18 -41.06 -43.93
C ASP A 936 -46.50 -41.16 -43.15
N ARG A 937 -47.07 -40.00 -42.77
CA ARG A 937 -48.38 -39.87 -42.11
C ARG A 937 -49.55 -39.82 -43.10
N ILE A 938 -49.33 -39.99 -44.41
CA ILE A 938 -50.38 -39.90 -45.43
C ILE A 938 -50.57 -41.27 -46.10
N PRO A 939 -51.81 -41.80 -46.21
CA PRO A 939 -52.08 -43.06 -46.89
C PRO A 939 -51.59 -43.04 -48.36
N ARG A 940 -51.00 -44.14 -48.85
CA ARG A 940 -50.30 -44.19 -50.16
C ARG A 940 -51.10 -43.58 -51.33
N GLY A 941 -52.40 -43.84 -51.42
CA GLY A 941 -53.28 -43.28 -52.47
C GLY A 941 -53.56 -41.77 -52.39
N LEU A 942 -53.02 -41.07 -51.37
CA LEU A 942 -53.13 -39.62 -51.15
C LEU A 942 -51.75 -38.94 -51.04
N GLN A 943 -50.65 -39.66 -51.19
CA GLN A 943 -49.29 -39.11 -50.96
C GLN A 943 -48.84 -38.06 -51.97
N ASP A 944 -49.57 -37.90 -53.08
CA ASP A 944 -49.37 -36.83 -54.08
C ASP A 944 -50.13 -35.53 -53.72
N GLU A 945 -51.05 -35.55 -52.76
CA GLU A 945 -51.66 -34.32 -52.21
C GLU A 945 -50.62 -33.43 -51.50
N ALA A 946 -49.58 -34.03 -50.91
CA ALA A 946 -48.57 -33.31 -50.13
C ALA A 946 -47.71 -32.33 -50.98
N PRO A 947 -47.04 -32.76 -52.08
CA PRO A 947 -46.33 -31.82 -52.95
C PRO A 947 -47.28 -30.83 -53.63
N ALA A 948 -48.51 -31.23 -53.98
CA ALA A 948 -49.51 -30.33 -54.54
C ALA A 948 -49.92 -29.22 -53.54
N MET A 949 -50.06 -29.56 -52.25
CA MET A 949 -50.36 -28.58 -51.20
C MET A 949 -49.19 -27.60 -50.98
N ALA A 950 -47.95 -28.07 -50.99
CA ALA A 950 -46.78 -27.21 -50.91
C ALA A 950 -46.70 -26.24 -52.11
N LEU A 951 -47.02 -26.71 -53.32
CA LEU A 951 -47.07 -25.88 -54.53
C LEU A 951 -48.21 -24.83 -54.47
N GLN A 952 -49.36 -25.17 -53.88
CA GLN A 952 -50.47 -24.24 -53.64
C GLN A 952 -50.12 -23.17 -52.61
N LEU A 953 -49.43 -23.53 -51.52
CA LEU A 953 -48.85 -22.59 -50.55
C LEU A 953 -47.66 -21.76 -51.11
N GLY A 954 -47.15 -22.13 -52.29
CA GLY A 954 -46.32 -21.26 -53.11
C GLY A 954 -47.07 -20.06 -53.70
N ARG A 955 -48.41 -20.12 -53.82
CA ARG A 955 -49.24 -19.09 -54.48
C ARG A 955 -50.19 -18.33 -53.54
N ALA A 956 -50.55 -18.91 -52.40
CA ALA A 956 -51.41 -18.28 -51.38
C ALA A 956 -50.77 -18.41 -49.99
N GLU A 957 -51.08 -17.47 -49.09
CA GLU A 957 -50.52 -17.44 -47.73
C GLU A 957 -51.15 -18.49 -46.80
N ALA A 958 -52.44 -18.74 -46.98
CA ALA A 958 -53.20 -19.80 -46.31
C ALA A 958 -54.12 -20.51 -47.30
N LEU A 959 -54.41 -21.79 -47.06
CA LEU A 959 -55.39 -22.58 -47.82
C LEU A 959 -56.69 -22.76 -47.05
N THR A 960 -57.80 -22.81 -47.77
CA THR A 960 -59.12 -23.14 -47.20
C THR A 960 -59.10 -24.50 -46.49
N PRO A 961 -59.73 -24.63 -45.31
CA PRO A 961 -59.78 -25.90 -44.59
C PRO A 961 -60.35 -27.02 -45.46
N ARG A 962 -59.66 -28.16 -45.52
CA ARG A 962 -60.06 -29.36 -46.30
C ARG A 962 -60.18 -30.58 -45.39
N LEU A 963 -61.10 -31.48 -45.70
CA LEU A 963 -61.12 -32.81 -45.09
C LEU A 963 -60.11 -33.72 -45.81
N THR A 964 -59.28 -34.44 -45.07
CA THR A 964 -58.28 -35.38 -45.60
C THR A 964 -58.08 -36.54 -44.63
N ARG A 965 -57.21 -37.52 -44.96
CA ARG A 965 -56.88 -38.66 -44.09
C ARG A 965 -55.43 -38.64 -43.63
N ARG A 966 -55.19 -39.20 -42.45
CA ARG A 966 -53.86 -39.36 -41.85
C ARG A 966 -53.69 -40.75 -41.25
N LEU A 967 -52.48 -41.28 -41.32
CA LEU A 967 -52.07 -42.48 -40.61
C LEU A 967 -51.67 -42.12 -39.17
N THR A 968 -51.98 -43.01 -38.26
CA THR A 968 -51.53 -43.03 -36.86
C THR A 968 -50.34 -43.99 -36.70
N LYS A 969 -49.64 -43.96 -35.56
CA LYS A 969 -48.51 -44.86 -35.24
C LYS A 969 -48.85 -46.35 -35.33
N ILE A 970 -50.12 -46.71 -35.12
CA ILE A 970 -50.65 -48.07 -35.25
C ILE A 970 -51.16 -48.42 -36.67
N GLY A 971 -50.92 -47.55 -37.66
CA GLY A 971 -51.33 -47.74 -39.05
C GLY A 971 -52.80 -47.45 -39.37
N ALA A 972 -53.63 -47.13 -38.36
CA ALA A 972 -55.04 -46.78 -38.57
C ALA A 972 -55.19 -45.39 -39.24
N ALA A 973 -56.13 -45.27 -40.18
CA ALA A 973 -56.28 -44.13 -41.08
C ALA A 973 -57.46 -43.20 -40.71
N VAL A 974 -57.22 -42.23 -39.84
CA VAL A 974 -58.21 -41.26 -39.31
C VAL A 974 -58.56 -40.14 -40.30
N GLN A 975 -59.75 -39.54 -40.15
CA GLN A 975 -60.19 -38.36 -40.91
C GLN A 975 -59.96 -37.07 -40.11
N VAL A 976 -59.35 -36.06 -40.75
CA VAL A 976 -59.01 -34.79 -40.10
C VAL A 976 -59.32 -33.60 -41.01
N TRP A 977 -59.82 -32.52 -40.40
CA TRP A 977 -59.90 -31.20 -41.02
C TRP A 977 -58.53 -30.53 -40.95
N LEU A 978 -57.89 -30.38 -42.11
CA LEU A 978 -56.59 -29.75 -42.28
C LEU A 978 -56.77 -28.28 -42.70
N THR A 979 -56.19 -27.38 -41.92
CA THR A 979 -55.87 -26.01 -42.34
C THR A 979 -54.34 -25.90 -42.47
N ALA A 980 -53.85 -25.20 -43.49
CA ALA A 980 -52.41 -25.06 -43.74
C ALA A 980 -52.06 -23.62 -44.17
N SER A 981 -50.96 -23.08 -43.64
CA SER A 981 -50.47 -21.72 -43.91
C SER A 981 -48.94 -21.71 -44.05
N ALA A 982 -48.42 -20.80 -44.87
CA ALA A 982 -46.98 -20.66 -45.08
C ALA A 982 -46.37 -19.76 -43.99
N LEU A 983 -45.24 -20.20 -43.40
CA LEU A 983 -44.44 -19.37 -42.51
C LEU A 983 -43.40 -18.59 -43.31
N ILE A 984 -43.40 -17.28 -43.13
CA ILE A 984 -42.60 -16.31 -43.87
C ILE A 984 -41.59 -15.66 -42.91
N SER A 985 -40.34 -15.49 -43.34
CA SER A 985 -39.32 -14.73 -42.61
C SER A 985 -39.59 -13.23 -42.67
N GLU A 986 -38.92 -12.46 -41.81
CA GLU A 986 -38.91 -10.98 -41.89
C GLU A 986 -38.37 -10.47 -43.24
N SER A 987 -37.54 -11.27 -43.92
CA SER A 987 -37.07 -11.02 -45.29
C SER A 987 -38.06 -11.45 -46.39
N GLY A 988 -39.31 -11.78 -46.06
CA GLY A 988 -40.36 -12.15 -47.02
C GLY A 988 -40.24 -13.55 -47.64
N HIS A 989 -39.31 -14.39 -47.16
CA HIS A 989 -39.06 -15.71 -47.73
C HIS A 989 -39.83 -16.80 -46.98
N ARG A 990 -40.57 -17.64 -47.70
CA ARG A 990 -41.25 -18.81 -47.13
C ARG A 990 -40.22 -19.89 -46.79
N TYR A 991 -40.21 -20.35 -45.54
CA TYR A 991 -39.22 -21.33 -45.04
C TYR A 991 -39.84 -22.60 -44.46
N ALA A 992 -41.10 -22.54 -44.03
CA ALA A 992 -41.83 -23.66 -43.45
C ALA A 992 -43.34 -23.55 -43.74
N ILE A 993 -44.08 -24.62 -43.44
CA ILE A 993 -45.54 -24.68 -43.49
C ILE A 993 -46.03 -25.04 -42.08
N ALA A 994 -46.95 -24.24 -41.54
CA ALA A 994 -47.69 -24.59 -40.34
C ALA A 994 -49.02 -25.25 -40.73
N THR A 995 -49.41 -26.30 -40.02
CA THR A 995 -50.71 -26.95 -40.19
C THR A 995 -51.45 -27.10 -38.87
N THR A 996 -52.77 -27.02 -38.92
CA THR A 996 -53.67 -27.33 -37.82
C THR A 996 -54.64 -28.41 -38.30
N GLU A 997 -54.61 -29.57 -37.65
CA GLU A 997 -55.37 -30.76 -38.01
C GLU A 997 -56.31 -31.14 -36.85
N ARG A 998 -57.62 -31.06 -37.08
CA ARG A 998 -58.68 -31.41 -36.10
C ARG A 998 -59.35 -32.73 -36.48
N LEU A 999 -59.42 -33.68 -35.54
CA LEU A 999 -60.09 -34.96 -35.74
C LEU A 999 -61.60 -34.78 -36.00
N GLN A 1000 -62.14 -35.44 -37.04
CA GLN A 1000 -63.57 -35.48 -37.26
C GLN A 1000 -64.24 -36.46 -36.29
N GLN A 1001 -65.10 -35.95 -35.41
CA GLN A 1001 -65.89 -36.79 -34.50
C GLN A 1001 -66.93 -37.60 -35.28
N GLY A 1002 -66.86 -38.94 -35.21
CA GLY A 1002 -67.93 -39.82 -35.69
C GLY A 1002 -67.50 -41.10 -36.44
N THR A 1003 -66.24 -41.27 -36.84
CA THR A 1003 -65.82 -42.44 -37.65
C THR A 1003 -65.18 -43.56 -36.82
N THR A 1004 -65.77 -44.76 -36.87
CA THR A 1004 -65.22 -46.01 -36.31
C THR A 1004 -64.12 -46.61 -37.19
N ASN A 1005 -63.20 -47.36 -36.60
CA ASN A 1005 -62.07 -48.00 -37.30
C ASN A 1005 -62.54 -49.15 -38.23
N GLU A 1006 -62.10 -49.12 -39.50
CA GLU A 1006 -62.07 -50.28 -40.39
C GLU A 1006 -60.61 -50.73 -40.63
N PRO A 1007 -60.27 -52.02 -40.46
CA PRO A 1007 -58.94 -52.55 -40.78
C PRO A 1007 -58.83 -52.88 -42.28
N MET A 1008 -57.69 -52.54 -42.90
CA MET A 1008 -57.46 -52.76 -44.34
C MET A 1008 -56.89 -54.16 -44.60
N ALA A 1009 -57.46 -54.89 -45.57
CA ALA A 1009 -57.09 -56.28 -45.87
C ALA A 1009 -55.76 -56.42 -46.65
N ALA A 1010 -55.12 -57.59 -46.53
CA ALA A 1010 -53.81 -57.88 -47.12
C ALA A 1010 -53.89 -58.53 -48.52
N PRO A 1011 -52.95 -58.22 -49.45
CA PRO A 1011 -52.79 -58.91 -50.72
C PRO A 1011 -52.00 -60.25 -50.58
N PRO A 1012 -52.09 -61.17 -51.56
CA PRO A 1012 -51.65 -62.56 -51.40
C PRO A 1012 -50.14 -62.81 -51.63
N HIS A 1013 -49.67 -63.95 -51.13
CA HIS A 1013 -48.31 -64.47 -51.37
C HIS A 1013 -48.05 -64.85 -52.84
N VAL A 1014 -46.80 -64.66 -53.26
CA VAL A 1014 -46.23 -65.16 -54.53
C VAL A 1014 -45.15 -66.20 -54.20
N GLN A 1015 -45.12 -67.32 -54.93
CA GLN A 1015 -43.97 -68.24 -54.95
C GLN A 1015 -42.99 -67.85 -56.07
N PRO A 1016 -41.69 -68.11 -55.92
CA PRO A 1016 -40.65 -67.45 -56.71
C PRO A 1016 -40.47 -68.03 -58.13
N GLY A 1017 -40.18 -67.12 -59.06
CA GLY A 1017 -39.73 -67.36 -60.44
C GLY A 1017 -39.10 -66.09 -60.97
#